data_AF-A0A085FY13-F1
#
_entry.id   AF-A0A085FY13-F1
#
_cell.length_a   1.000
_cell.length_b   1.000
_cell.length_c   1.000
_cell.angle_alpha   90.00
_cell.angle_beta   90.00
_cell.angle_gamma   90.00
#
_symmetry.space_group_name_H-M   'P 1'
#
loop_
_entity.id
_entity.type
_entity.pdbx_description
1 polymer ?
#
loop_
_entity_poly.entity_id
_entity_poly.type
_entity_poly.pdbx_seq_one_letter_code
_entity_poly.pdbx_strand_id
1 'polypeptide(L)'
;MRFLILRILTHSELGMFHEYRRQGKEGSKQRAIHFHWKVVERVFPAAKDSDVIEMILRYDTDEGISEVHQWLKRQERNWRMEGNCPTDQCYHFVAPGCLFAMEIEAGSSPATGSWAVFPADHHVTKAILADGESSRLAKTAMVALYDDEGERAWKTLSEARPDLFTAPQKETAMVPPLPQVPLNGIELAPNPARLVRILGSVGHTMPSAVADLVDNAISADATKIDITFGRPDRGHGRWMSIADNGTGMDAATLAEAMRIGSSTDYENHSLGKYGYGLKGASWSQAKVFTVVTRCDGAAASHLTWDIDNMDGWIARSDPLAPWEQEITAIWNHGTVVLWKDMHPPQTMPAARGLDPFSSEIMLLERHLALVFHRFLEAKAAGRKKVTITINGHRVEPNNPVGHQLTSAFDAKTIRIPIEGGDGKVFVQAFLLPSEDEIASHYKDIGAAEARRALDLLGLHGKRNETQGLFIYRHDRLIKWGGWHQMWETNDEKTKLARVVVNFDKVLDDAFKINISKQIVHLPMQLQTEVKTLATAARKASQNKYRKPRQIPVTPPAGVPTSKNSGTASGAAHVAGAVTASLSGSAGTKSTSTAAFPQVGIREVRTEKFMWKVTKGLTGSVDIQVSELSPSLFALVRQLRSDPGALAHLAAFLGKLDGVEVQKQLMAEKDA
;
A
#
# COMPACT_ATOMS: atom_id res chain seq x y z
N MET A 1 -2.94 14.63 -16.55
CA MET A 1 -3.32 14.29 -15.16
C MET A 1 -3.88 15.53 -14.49
N ARG A 2 -5.21 15.67 -14.51
CA ARG A 2 -5.90 16.83 -13.98
C ARG A 2 -6.36 16.59 -12.54
N PHE A 3 -6.10 17.54 -11.65
CA PHE A 3 -6.47 17.48 -10.24
C PHE A 3 -7.20 18.75 -9.81
N LEU A 4 -8.14 18.60 -8.88
CA LEU A 4 -8.75 19.69 -8.14
C LEU A 4 -8.24 19.65 -6.70
N ILE A 5 -7.51 20.68 -6.31
CA ILE A 5 -6.99 20.88 -4.98
C ILE A 5 -7.89 21.88 -4.25
N LEU A 6 -8.46 21.43 -3.14
CA LEU A 6 -9.31 22.25 -2.29
C LEU A 6 -8.61 22.46 -0.96
N ARG A 7 -8.62 23.70 -0.47
CA ARG A 7 -8.00 24.08 0.81
C ARG A 7 -8.83 25.13 1.54
N ILE A 8 -9.00 24.94 2.85
CA ILE A 8 -9.54 26.00 3.70
C ILE A 8 -8.39 26.85 4.23
N LEU A 9 -8.41 28.14 3.88
CA LEU A 9 -7.34 29.07 4.21
C LEU A 9 -7.33 29.42 5.69
N THR A 10 -6.13 29.43 6.26
CA THR A 10 -5.88 29.80 7.66
C THR A 10 -5.20 31.16 7.78
N HIS A 11 -5.23 31.78 8.97
CA HIS A 11 -4.64 33.10 9.22
C HIS A 11 -3.18 33.25 8.75
N SER A 12 -2.38 32.18 8.80
CA SER A 12 -0.98 32.22 8.39
C SER A 12 -0.77 32.36 6.89
N GLU A 13 -1.80 32.12 6.08
CA GLU A 13 -1.72 32.01 4.62
C GLU A 13 -2.30 33.23 3.92
N LEU A 14 -3.22 33.94 4.61
CA LEU A 14 -3.88 35.13 4.08
C LEU A 14 -2.91 36.28 3.80
N GLY A 15 -1.71 36.25 4.42
CA GLY A 15 -0.64 37.21 4.13
C GLY A 15 -0.18 37.21 2.66
N MET A 16 -0.45 36.14 1.89
CA MET A 16 -0.25 36.11 0.44
C MET A 16 -1.00 37.24 -0.28
N PHE A 17 -2.21 37.59 0.18
CA PHE A 17 -3.04 38.63 -0.43
C PHE A 17 -2.65 40.01 0.12
N HIS A 18 -2.31 40.95 -0.76
CA HIS A 18 -1.91 42.30 -0.35
C HIS A 18 -3.05 43.06 0.33
N GLU A 19 -4.28 42.91 -0.17
CA GLU A 19 -5.44 43.62 0.36
C GLU A 19 -5.75 43.22 1.81
N TYR A 20 -5.58 41.94 2.17
CA TYR A 20 -5.69 41.46 3.56
C TYR A 20 -4.69 42.17 4.50
N ARG A 21 -3.47 42.42 4.01
CA ARG A 21 -2.43 43.15 4.75
C ARG A 21 -2.76 44.63 4.89
N ARG A 22 -3.27 45.25 3.83
CA ARG A 22 -3.69 46.67 3.82
C ARG A 22 -4.75 46.97 4.88
N GLN A 23 -5.62 46.01 5.15
CA GLN A 23 -6.66 46.11 6.19
C GLN A 23 -6.13 45.95 7.62
N GLY A 24 -4.81 45.74 7.82
CA GLY A 24 -4.20 45.58 9.14
C GLY A 24 -4.54 44.26 9.84
N LYS A 25 -5.09 43.28 9.11
CA LYS A 25 -5.52 41.98 9.64
C LYS A 25 -4.39 40.95 9.71
N GLU A 26 -3.16 41.35 9.40
CA GLU A 26 -2.02 40.44 9.27
C GLU A 26 -1.58 39.88 10.63
N GLY A 27 -1.76 38.56 10.82
CA GLY A 27 -1.26 37.84 11.99
C GLY A 27 0.07 37.09 11.76
N SER A 28 0.58 37.05 10.52
CA SER A 28 1.76 36.27 10.13
C SER A 28 2.48 36.89 8.92
N LYS A 29 3.82 36.87 8.95
CA LYS A 29 4.69 37.33 7.86
C LYS A 29 4.77 36.37 6.66
N GLN A 30 4.09 35.23 6.71
CA GLN A 30 4.07 34.27 5.60
C GLN A 30 3.30 34.84 4.40
N ARG A 31 3.81 34.55 3.18
CA ARG A 31 3.33 35.06 1.89
C ARG A 31 3.08 33.93 0.89
N ALA A 32 2.60 32.80 1.42
CA ALA A 32 2.49 31.56 0.67
C ALA A 32 1.34 30.71 1.20
N ILE A 33 0.71 29.95 0.31
CA ILE A 33 -0.27 28.93 0.68
C ILE A 33 0.47 27.64 1.00
N HIS A 34 0.11 26.99 2.10
CA HIS A 34 0.72 25.76 2.54
C HIS A 34 0.10 24.55 1.85
N PHE A 35 0.94 23.65 1.37
CA PHE A 35 0.55 22.40 0.74
C PHE A 35 1.09 21.21 1.54
N HIS A 36 0.18 20.32 1.94
CA HIS A 36 0.56 19.13 2.68
C HIS A 36 1.30 18.15 1.76
N TRP A 37 2.39 17.55 2.24
CA TRP A 37 3.27 16.69 1.45
C TRP A 37 2.57 15.55 0.72
N LYS A 38 1.63 14.86 1.38
CA LYS A 38 0.82 13.79 0.75
C LYS A 38 0.01 14.26 -0.45
N VAL A 39 -0.43 15.52 -0.45
CA VAL A 39 -1.20 16.11 -1.55
C VAL A 39 -0.27 16.35 -2.73
N VAL A 40 0.89 16.96 -2.47
CA VAL A 40 1.90 17.23 -3.51
C VAL A 40 2.43 15.94 -4.11
N GLU A 41 2.77 14.94 -3.30
CA GLU A 41 3.24 13.63 -3.81
C GLU A 41 2.19 12.94 -4.68
N ARG A 42 0.90 13.08 -4.35
CA ARG A 42 -0.21 12.52 -5.14
C ARG A 42 -0.37 13.22 -6.49
N VAL A 43 -0.31 14.56 -6.49
CA VAL A 43 -0.53 15.39 -7.69
C VAL A 43 0.70 15.38 -8.60
N PHE A 44 1.90 15.44 -8.02
CA PHE A 44 3.19 15.51 -8.71
C PHE A 44 4.09 14.33 -8.31
N PRO A 45 3.74 13.09 -8.67
CA PRO A 45 4.50 11.89 -8.27
C PRO A 45 5.93 11.85 -8.81
N ALA A 46 6.20 12.60 -9.88
CA ALA A 46 7.52 12.73 -10.51
C ALA A 46 8.40 13.83 -9.89
N ALA A 47 7.88 14.63 -8.95
CA ALA A 47 8.66 15.66 -8.28
C ALA A 47 9.86 15.00 -7.59
N LYS A 48 11.05 15.28 -8.12
CA LYS A 48 12.31 14.89 -7.49
C LYS A 48 12.50 15.74 -6.23
N ASP A 49 13.55 15.46 -5.45
CA ASP A 49 14.06 16.37 -4.41
C ASP A 49 14.51 17.75 -4.97
N SER A 50 14.17 18.11 -6.22
CA SER A 50 14.15 19.50 -6.63
C SER A 50 13.19 20.22 -5.70
N ASP A 51 13.72 21.06 -4.81
CA ASP A 51 12.96 21.81 -3.83
C ASP A 51 11.88 22.73 -4.44
N VAL A 52 11.62 22.69 -5.76
CA VAL A 52 10.71 23.55 -6.52
C VAL A 52 9.95 22.74 -7.58
N ILE A 53 8.62 22.94 -7.69
CA ILE A 53 7.75 22.49 -8.79
C ILE A 53 7.21 23.73 -9.49
N GLU A 54 7.56 23.91 -10.77
CA GLU A 54 7.17 25.08 -11.56
C GLU A 54 5.75 24.96 -12.12
N MET A 55 5.01 26.07 -12.10
CA MET A 55 3.62 26.13 -12.53
C MET A 55 3.30 27.45 -13.25
N ILE A 56 2.42 27.39 -14.24
CA ILE A 56 1.82 28.55 -14.91
C ILE A 56 0.34 28.55 -14.53
N LEU A 57 -0.08 29.55 -13.75
CA LEU A 57 -1.40 29.58 -13.12
C LEU A 57 -2.19 30.83 -13.51
N ARG A 58 -3.45 30.59 -13.90
CA ARG A 58 -4.46 31.63 -14.13
C ARG A 58 -5.22 31.97 -12.84
N TYR A 59 -5.50 33.25 -12.61
CA TYR A 59 -6.13 33.72 -11.36
C TYR A 59 -6.88 35.04 -11.56
N ASP A 60 -7.68 35.43 -10.57
CA ASP A 60 -8.45 36.68 -10.57
C ASP A 60 -7.60 37.92 -10.33
N THR A 61 -7.91 38.96 -11.08
CA THR A 61 -7.39 40.33 -10.95
C THR A 61 -8.53 41.34 -11.05
N ASP A 62 -8.27 42.59 -10.73
CA ASP A 62 -9.28 43.66 -10.89
C ASP A 62 -9.67 43.88 -12.37
N GLU A 63 -8.82 43.46 -13.31
CA GLU A 63 -9.00 43.60 -14.77
C GLU A 63 -9.55 42.32 -15.44
N GLY A 64 -9.85 41.27 -14.66
CA GLY A 64 -10.30 39.97 -15.18
C GLY A 64 -9.34 38.85 -14.81
N ILE A 65 -8.99 37.98 -15.76
CA ILE A 65 -8.08 36.84 -15.52
C ILE A 65 -6.69 37.16 -16.01
N SER A 66 -5.70 36.98 -15.13
CA SER A 66 -4.28 37.05 -15.48
C SER A 66 -3.63 35.67 -15.36
N GLU A 67 -2.49 35.50 -16.00
CA GLU A 67 -1.65 34.30 -15.95
C GLU A 67 -0.27 34.68 -15.40
N VAL A 68 0.23 33.90 -14.45
CA VAL A 68 1.52 34.17 -13.81
C VAL A 68 2.28 32.89 -13.48
N HIS A 69 3.60 32.98 -13.55
CA HIS A 69 4.50 31.93 -13.11
C HIS A 69 4.53 31.83 -11.58
N GLN A 70 4.27 30.64 -11.04
CA GLN A 70 4.25 30.33 -9.62
C GLN A 70 4.94 28.99 -9.37
N TRP A 71 5.33 28.71 -8.13
CA TRP A 71 6.01 27.46 -7.82
C TRP A 71 5.66 26.91 -6.45
N LEU A 72 5.67 25.58 -6.31
CA LEU A 72 5.67 24.92 -5.00
C LEU A 72 7.11 24.73 -4.54
N LYS A 73 7.49 25.36 -3.44
CA LYS A 73 8.79 25.18 -2.81
C LYS A 73 8.71 24.24 -1.62
N ARG A 74 9.58 23.24 -1.54
CA ARG A 74 9.67 22.33 -0.40
C ARG A 74 10.21 23.07 0.83
N GLN A 75 9.55 22.86 1.96
CA GLN A 75 9.98 23.34 3.26
C GLN A 75 9.79 22.23 4.29
N GLU A 76 10.91 21.66 4.75
CA GLU A 76 10.94 20.43 5.56
C GLU A 76 10.18 19.28 4.88
N ARG A 77 9.06 18.83 5.47
CA ARG A 77 8.22 17.80 4.89
C ARG A 77 7.18 18.37 3.94
N ASN A 78 6.70 19.59 4.15
CA ASN A 78 5.58 20.17 3.41
C ASN A 78 6.05 21.12 2.30
N TRP A 79 5.10 21.73 1.59
CA TRP A 79 5.36 22.60 0.46
C TRP A 79 4.67 23.96 0.63
N ARG A 80 5.18 24.98 -0.05
CA ARG A 80 4.65 26.35 -0.06
C ARG A 80 4.47 26.82 -1.49
N MET A 81 3.28 27.28 -1.84
CA MET A 81 3.03 27.95 -3.10
C MET A 81 3.48 29.40 -3.02
N GLU A 82 4.44 29.77 -3.85
CA GLU A 82 5.09 31.08 -3.92
C GLU A 82 5.07 31.59 -5.38
N GLY A 83 5.51 32.84 -5.58
CA GLY A 83 5.64 33.44 -6.91
C GLY A 83 4.54 34.43 -7.29
N ASN A 84 3.42 34.46 -6.55
CA ASN A 84 2.41 35.50 -6.69
C ASN A 84 1.89 35.99 -5.33
N CYS A 85 1.78 37.30 -5.18
CA CYS A 85 1.15 37.98 -4.04
C CYS A 85 0.19 39.04 -4.60
N PRO A 86 -1.06 38.66 -4.96
CA PRO A 86 -1.99 39.54 -5.66
C PRO A 86 -2.17 40.88 -4.94
N THR A 87 -2.14 41.97 -5.71
CA THR A 87 -2.35 43.35 -5.23
C THR A 87 -3.78 43.86 -5.44
N ASP A 88 -4.59 43.04 -6.11
CA ASP A 88 -5.94 43.35 -6.57
C ASP A 88 -6.94 43.51 -5.42
N GLN A 89 -7.85 44.48 -5.56
CA GLN A 89 -8.90 44.81 -4.60
C GLN A 89 -10.01 43.76 -4.56
N CYS A 90 -10.16 42.96 -5.61
CA CYS A 90 -11.12 41.86 -5.67
C CYS A 90 -10.97 40.89 -4.48
N TYR A 91 -9.79 40.79 -3.86
CA TYR A 91 -9.52 39.96 -2.67
C TYR A 91 -9.86 40.60 -1.31
N HIS A 92 -10.57 41.73 -1.27
CA HIS A 92 -10.91 42.42 0.00
C HIS A 92 -11.71 41.56 1.00
N PHE A 93 -12.43 40.55 0.51
CA PHE A 93 -13.25 39.64 1.32
C PHE A 93 -12.43 38.53 2.00
N VAL A 94 -11.16 38.34 1.62
CA VAL A 94 -10.35 37.21 2.09
C VAL A 94 -10.25 37.22 3.61
N ALA A 95 -10.64 36.11 4.22
CA ALA A 95 -10.70 35.91 5.67
C ALA A 95 -10.46 34.43 6.00
N PRO A 96 -10.14 34.08 7.26
CA PRO A 96 -9.99 32.69 7.67
C PRO A 96 -11.27 31.91 7.37
N GLY A 97 -11.13 30.69 6.83
CA GLY A 97 -12.27 29.89 6.41
C GLY A 97 -12.67 30.04 4.94
N CYS A 98 -12.06 30.97 4.19
CA CYS A 98 -12.23 31.03 2.74
C CYS A 98 -11.73 29.75 2.08
N LEU A 99 -12.42 29.33 1.02
CA LEU A 99 -12.03 28.19 0.21
C LEU A 99 -11.08 28.65 -0.89
N PHE A 100 -9.87 28.11 -0.90
CA PHE A 100 -8.98 28.14 -2.04
C PHE A 100 -9.22 26.88 -2.88
N ALA A 101 -9.60 27.08 -4.15
CA ALA A 101 -9.79 26.02 -5.11
C ALA A 101 -8.78 26.20 -6.24
N MET A 102 -8.05 25.13 -6.55
CA MET A 102 -7.01 25.13 -7.59
C MET A 102 -7.20 23.93 -8.50
N GLU A 103 -7.29 24.18 -9.79
CA GLU A 103 -7.25 23.15 -10.81
C GLU A 103 -5.85 23.11 -11.43
N ILE A 104 -5.28 21.91 -11.56
CA ILE A 104 -3.93 21.75 -12.09
C ILE A 104 -3.83 20.53 -13.01
N GLU A 105 -3.21 20.72 -14.17
CA GLU A 105 -2.76 19.68 -15.09
C GLU A 105 -1.28 19.39 -14.83
N ALA A 106 -1.03 18.29 -14.13
CA ALA A 106 0.29 17.89 -13.61
C ALA A 106 1.08 16.97 -14.54
N GLY A 107 0.59 16.71 -15.76
CA GLY A 107 1.26 15.86 -16.76
C GLY A 107 2.44 16.51 -17.49
N SER A 108 2.74 17.78 -17.20
CA SER A 108 3.81 18.56 -17.80
C SER A 108 4.63 19.30 -16.74
N SER A 109 5.83 19.73 -17.13
CA SER A 109 6.67 20.65 -16.35
C SER A 109 7.13 21.81 -17.25
N PRO A 110 6.74 23.07 -16.98
CA PRO A 110 5.86 23.51 -15.89
C PRO A 110 4.46 22.91 -15.95
N ALA A 111 3.83 22.72 -14.80
CA ALA A 111 2.43 22.34 -14.73
C ALA A 111 1.55 23.55 -15.06
N THR A 112 0.34 23.32 -15.58
CA THR A 112 -0.56 24.41 -15.99
C THR A 112 -1.88 24.32 -15.23
N GLY A 113 -2.51 25.45 -14.95
CA GLY A 113 -3.76 25.42 -14.21
C GLY A 113 -4.33 26.79 -13.86
N SER A 114 -5.22 26.78 -12.88
CA SER A 114 -5.92 27.96 -12.40
C SER A 114 -6.23 27.84 -10.91
N TRP A 115 -6.47 28.97 -10.25
CA TRP A 115 -7.01 28.96 -8.89
C TRP A 115 -7.90 30.17 -8.65
N ALA A 116 -8.83 30.01 -7.70
CA ALA A 116 -9.73 31.06 -7.24
C ALA A 116 -9.94 30.92 -5.72
N VAL A 117 -10.39 32.02 -5.09
CA VAL A 117 -10.75 32.05 -3.67
C VAL A 117 -12.22 32.41 -3.53
N PHE A 118 -12.93 31.64 -2.72
CA PHE A 118 -14.34 31.86 -2.43
C PHE A 118 -14.53 32.21 -0.95
N PRO A 119 -15.40 33.18 -0.61
CA PRO A 119 -15.77 33.48 0.78
C PRO A 119 -16.28 32.26 1.53
N ALA A 120 -16.10 32.22 2.86
CA ALA A 120 -16.53 31.11 3.70
C ALA A 120 -18.06 30.88 3.65
N ASP A 121 -18.84 31.94 3.49
CA ASP A 121 -20.30 31.95 3.44
C ASP A 121 -20.86 31.81 2.01
N HIS A 122 -20.00 31.78 1.00
CA HIS A 122 -20.38 31.63 -0.41
C HIS A 122 -21.05 30.28 -0.69
N HIS A 123 -22.01 30.27 -1.62
CA HIS A 123 -22.78 29.06 -1.95
C HIS A 123 -21.89 27.91 -2.44
N VAL A 124 -20.87 28.21 -3.26
CA VAL A 124 -19.84 27.24 -3.72
C VAL A 124 -19.12 26.61 -2.53
N THR A 125 -18.64 27.42 -1.59
CA THR A 125 -17.91 26.95 -0.40
C THR A 125 -18.77 26.03 0.45
N LYS A 126 -20.02 26.42 0.70
CA LYS A 126 -20.98 25.61 1.45
C LYS A 126 -21.31 24.29 0.73
N ALA A 127 -21.52 24.34 -0.59
CA ALA A 127 -21.82 23.15 -1.39
C ALA A 127 -20.65 22.15 -1.38
N ILE A 128 -19.43 22.64 -1.58
CA ILE A 128 -18.22 21.80 -1.54
C ILE A 128 -18.01 21.21 -0.14
N LEU A 129 -18.17 22.00 0.93
CA LEU A 129 -18.00 21.49 2.29
C LEU A 129 -19.09 20.50 2.72
N ALA A 130 -20.29 20.58 2.14
CA ALA A 130 -21.38 19.65 2.40
C ALA A 130 -21.25 18.34 1.60
N ASP A 131 -20.34 18.27 0.62
CA ASP A 131 -20.19 17.11 -0.24
C ASP A 131 -19.34 16.01 0.41
N GLY A 132 -19.81 14.76 0.31
CA GLY A 132 -19.19 13.60 0.96
C GLY A 132 -17.76 13.33 0.47
N GLU A 133 -17.47 13.63 -0.79
CA GLU A 133 -16.15 13.46 -1.43
C GLU A 133 -15.12 14.46 -0.87
N SER A 134 -15.60 15.64 -0.48
CA SER A 134 -14.82 16.70 0.16
C SER A 134 -14.85 16.61 1.70
N SER A 135 -15.49 15.60 2.30
CA SER A 135 -15.57 15.44 3.77
C SER A 135 -14.20 15.39 4.46
N ARG A 136 -13.15 14.92 3.76
CA ARG A 136 -11.77 14.93 4.25
C ARG A 136 -11.21 16.34 4.41
N LEU A 137 -11.72 17.32 3.67
CA LEU A 137 -11.33 18.73 3.75
C LEU A 137 -11.59 19.30 5.15
N ALA A 138 -12.68 18.88 5.81
CA ALA A 138 -12.98 19.29 7.19
C ALA A 138 -11.97 18.73 8.21
N LYS A 139 -11.44 17.52 7.99
CA LYS A 139 -10.48 16.85 8.90
C LYS A 139 -9.01 17.23 8.63
N THR A 140 -8.65 17.51 7.39
CA THR A 140 -7.23 17.68 6.96
C THR A 140 -6.91 19.08 6.40
N ALA A 141 -7.90 19.96 6.31
CA ALA A 141 -7.83 21.31 5.74
C ALA A 141 -7.39 21.40 4.27
N MET A 142 -7.02 20.28 3.63
CA MET A 142 -6.64 20.20 2.22
C MET A 142 -6.91 18.82 1.63
N VAL A 143 -7.46 18.76 0.42
CA VAL A 143 -7.64 17.53 -0.35
C VAL A 143 -7.29 17.75 -1.81
N ALA A 144 -6.76 16.72 -2.49
CA ALA A 144 -6.65 16.68 -3.94
C ALA A 144 -7.54 15.56 -4.46
N LEU A 145 -8.47 15.95 -5.32
CA LEU A 145 -9.44 15.10 -5.99
C LEU A 145 -8.97 14.87 -7.43
N TYR A 146 -9.07 13.64 -7.90
CA TYR A 146 -8.74 13.26 -9.27
C TYR A 146 -9.99 12.74 -9.98
N ASP A 147 -10.30 13.30 -11.14
CA ASP A 147 -11.34 12.81 -12.05
C ASP A 147 -12.72 12.65 -11.37
N ASP A 148 -13.32 11.45 -11.35
CA ASP A 148 -14.64 11.24 -10.74
C ASP A 148 -14.67 11.57 -9.22
N GLU A 149 -13.54 11.58 -8.51
CA GLU A 149 -13.47 11.90 -7.07
C GLU A 149 -13.92 13.31 -6.72
N GLY A 150 -13.97 14.22 -7.70
CA GLY A 150 -14.37 15.60 -7.49
C GLY A 150 -15.44 16.05 -8.46
N GLU A 151 -16.15 15.14 -9.13
CA GLU A 151 -17.07 15.46 -10.23
C GLU A 151 -18.07 16.57 -9.83
N ARG A 152 -18.64 16.46 -8.62
CA ARG A 152 -19.56 17.45 -8.06
C ARG A 152 -18.88 18.78 -7.75
N ALA A 153 -17.68 18.74 -7.17
CA ALA A 153 -16.91 19.94 -6.83
C ALA A 153 -16.49 20.69 -8.11
N TRP A 154 -16.00 19.98 -9.13
CA TRP A 154 -15.69 20.53 -10.44
C TRP A 154 -16.91 21.16 -11.09
N LYS A 155 -18.06 20.46 -11.09
CA LYS A 155 -19.31 21.00 -11.64
C LYS A 155 -19.68 22.31 -10.95
N THR A 156 -19.70 22.31 -9.61
CA THR A 156 -20.01 23.50 -8.80
C THR A 156 -19.06 24.67 -9.10
N LEU A 157 -17.76 24.39 -9.22
CA LEU A 157 -16.75 25.41 -9.52
C LEU A 157 -16.87 25.93 -10.96
N SER A 158 -17.10 25.06 -11.93
CA SER A 158 -17.25 25.43 -13.34
C SER A 158 -18.54 26.21 -13.61
N GLU A 159 -19.61 25.93 -12.88
CA GLU A 159 -20.86 26.71 -12.96
C GLU A 159 -20.65 28.13 -12.39
N ALA A 160 -19.87 28.25 -11.31
CA ALA A 160 -19.57 29.54 -10.70
C ALA A 160 -18.52 30.34 -11.48
N ARG A 161 -17.50 29.67 -12.05
CA ARG A 161 -16.31 30.25 -12.68
C ARG A 161 -15.84 29.42 -13.89
N PRO A 162 -16.62 29.41 -14.98
CA PRO A 162 -16.31 28.63 -16.19
C PRO A 162 -15.04 29.10 -16.91
N ASP A 163 -14.61 30.32 -16.62
CA ASP A 163 -13.45 31.00 -17.16
C ASP A 163 -12.12 30.54 -16.53
N LEU A 164 -12.19 29.97 -15.32
CA LEU A 164 -11.04 29.38 -14.60
C LEU A 164 -11.13 27.86 -14.47
N PHE A 165 -12.32 27.28 -14.30
CA PHE A 165 -12.49 25.84 -14.09
C PHE A 165 -13.29 25.21 -15.23
N THR A 166 -12.81 24.10 -15.77
CA THR A 166 -13.57 23.32 -16.76
C THR A 166 -14.00 22.00 -16.17
N ALA A 167 -15.31 21.78 -16.00
CA ALA A 167 -15.80 20.47 -15.60
C ALA A 167 -15.32 19.40 -16.59
N PRO A 168 -15.02 18.17 -16.12
CA PRO A 168 -14.78 17.04 -17.00
C PRO A 168 -15.97 16.90 -17.96
N GLN A 169 -15.74 17.02 -19.27
CA GLN A 169 -16.76 16.72 -20.27
C GLN A 169 -16.94 15.20 -20.29
N LYS A 170 -17.97 14.68 -19.62
CA LYS A 170 -18.55 13.40 -20.02
C LYS A 170 -19.28 13.70 -21.32
N GLU A 171 -18.75 13.22 -22.45
CA GLU A 171 -19.59 13.08 -23.64
C GLU A 171 -20.85 12.38 -23.16
N THR A 172 -21.97 13.06 -23.33
CA THR A 172 -23.26 12.54 -22.89
C THR A 172 -23.48 11.34 -23.78
N ALA A 173 -23.20 10.14 -23.27
CA ALA A 173 -23.48 8.90 -23.96
C ALA A 173 -24.90 9.04 -24.51
N MET A 174 -25.02 9.07 -25.83
CA MET A 174 -26.33 9.15 -26.47
C MET A 174 -27.16 8.07 -25.82
N VAL A 175 -28.33 8.44 -25.28
CA VAL A 175 -29.31 7.43 -24.86
C VAL A 175 -29.44 6.51 -26.07
N PRO A 176 -29.08 5.21 -25.95
CA PRO A 176 -29.14 4.32 -27.09
C PRO A 176 -30.57 4.43 -27.64
N PRO A 177 -30.73 4.49 -28.98
CA PRO A 177 -32.06 4.54 -29.57
C PRO A 177 -32.90 3.44 -28.93
N LEU A 178 -34.14 3.76 -28.55
CA LEU A 178 -35.08 2.82 -27.96
C LEU A 178 -34.95 1.48 -28.68
N PRO A 179 -34.60 0.38 -27.98
CA PRO A 179 -34.37 -0.89 -28.64
C PRO A 179 -35.61 -1.26 -29.45
N GLN A 180 -35.40 -1.84 -30.64
CA GLN A 180 -36.49 -2.39 -31.43
C GLN A 180 -37.20 -3.42 -30.55
N VAL A 181 -38.42 -3.07 -30.13
CA VAL A 181 -39.23 -3.84 -29.18
C VAL A 181 -39.47 -5.24 -29.76
N PRO A 182 -38.87 -6.31 -29.21
CA PRO A 182 -39.44 -7.64 -29.42
C PRO A 182 -40.83 -7.60 -28.78
N LEU A 183 -41.85 -8.16 -29.42
CA LEU A 183 -43.28 -7.96 -29.09
C LEU A 183 -43.68 -8.09 -27.60
N ASN A 184 -42.82 -8.63 -26.71
CA ASN A 184 -43.03 -8.77 -25.27
C ASN A 184 -41.78 -8.45 -24.39
N GLY A 185 -40.90 -7.50 -24.73
CA GLY A 185 -39.71 -7.21 -23.89
C GLY A 185 -39.04 -5.85 -24.10
N ILE A 186 -38.19 -5.46 -23.14
CA ILE A 186 -37.31 -4.29 -23.22
C ILE A 186 -35.87 -4.79 -23.11
N GLU A 187 -35.01 -4.44 -24.06
CA GLU A 187 -33.58 -4.71 -23.99
C GLU A 187 -32.90 -3.73 -23.02
N LEU A 188 -32.23 -4.28 -22.00
CA LEU A 188 -31.55 -3.51 -20.95
C LEU A 188 -30.06 -3.81 -20.96
N ALA A 189 -29.38 -3.44 -22.05
CA ALA A 189 -27.94 -3.61 -22.14
C ALA A 189 -27.22 -2.84 -21.01
N PRO A 190 -26.17 -3.42 -20.40
CA PRO A 190 -25.40 -2.72 -19.37
C PRO A 190 -24.73 -1.47 -19.95
N ASN A 191 -24.70 -0.39 -19.18
CA ASN A 191 -23.94 0.80 -19.55
C ASN A 191 -22.43 0.43 -19.60
N PRO A 192 -21.75 0.59 -20.76
CA PRO A 192 -20.39 0.11 -20.93
C PRO A 192 -19.39 0.70 -19.94
N ALA A 193 -19.35 2.03 -19.86
CA ALA A 193 -18.44 2.75 -18.98
C ALA A 193 -18.65 2.37 -17.50
N ARG A 194 -19.90 2.31 -17.03
CA ARG A 194 -20.20 1.93 -15.64
C ARG A 194 -19.79 0.49 -15.34
N LEU A 195 -20.08 -0.44 -16.24
CA LEU A 195 -19.70 -1.84 -16.03
C LEU A 195 -18.17 -1.98 -15.97
N VAL A 196 -17.45 -1.32 -16.88
CA VAL A 196 -15.98 -1.32 -16.88
C VAL A 196 -15.41 -0.68 -15.60
N ARG A 197 -15.97 0.41 -15.09
CA ARG A 197 -15.55 1.00 -13.80
C ARG A 197 -15.73 0.02 -12.64
N ILE A 198 -16.87 -0.69 -12.60
CA ILE A 198 -17.13 -1.73 -11.58
C ILE A 198 -16.09 -2.84 -11.69
N LEU A 199 -15.81 -3.31 -12.91
CA LEU A 199 -14.80 -4.32 -13.19
C LEU A 199 -13.40 -3.84 -12.77
N GLY A 200 -12.97 -2.64 -13.17
CA GLY A 200 -11.67 -2.05 -12.83
C GLY A 200 -11.48 -1.80 -11.32
N SER A 201 -12.55 -1.62 -10.56
CA SER A 201 -12.49 -1.42 -9.10
C SER A 201 -12.06 -2.67 -8.30
N VAL A 202 -11.94 -3.83 -8.96
CA VAL A 202 -11.57 -5.09 -8.34
C VAL A 202 -10.08 -5.11 -7.99
N GLY A 203 -9.72 -4.65 -6.79
CA GLY A 203 -8.62 -5.14 -5.94
C GLY A 203 -7.17 -5.21 -6.48
N HIS A 204 -6.88 -4.76 -7.70
CA HIS A 204 -5.53 -4.82 -8.25
C HIS A 204 -4.69 -3.63 -7.78
N THR A 205 -3.55 -3.94 -7.15
CA THR A 205 -2.44 -3.00 -7.03
C THR A 205 -1.68 -2.93 -8.36
N MET A 206 -0.95 -1.84 -8.62
CA MET A 206 -0.12 -1.72 -9.82
C MET A 206 0.82 -2.93 -10.02
N PRO A 207 1.57 -3.41 -9.01
CA PRO A 207 2.42 -4.60 -9.19
C PRO A 207 1.64 -5.87 -9.55
N SER A 208 0.46 -6.09 -8.96
CA SER A 208 -0.36 -7.26 -9.30
C SER A 208 -1.01 -7.17 -10.68
N ALA A 209 -1.39 -5.96 -11.13
CA ALA A 209 -1.93 -5.76 -12.47
C ALA A 209 -0.86 -6.04 -13.53
N VAL A 210 0.37 -5.52 -13.33
CA VAL A 210 1.50 -5.82 -14.23
C VAL A 210 1.82 -7.33 -14.20
N ALA A 211 1.79 -7.97 -13.02
CA ALA A 211 2.02 -9.41 -12.91
C ALA A 211 1.00 -10.24 -13.73
N ASP A 212 -0.25 -9.80 -13.83
CA ASP A 212 -1.25 -10.48 -14.67
C ASP A 212 -0.96 -10.31 -16.18
N LEU A 213 -0.39 -9.19 -16.61
CA LEU A 213 0.09 -9.04 -17.99
C LEU A 213 1.34 -9.88 -18.27
N VAL A 214 2.26 -9.95 -17.30
CA VAL A 214 3.44 -10.83 -17.36
C VAL A 214 3.03 -12.31 -17.45
N ASP A 215 1.96 -12.71 -16.75
CA ASP A 215 1.40 -14.07 -16.88
C ASP A 215 0.96 -14.40 -18.30
N ASN A 216 0.31 -13.43 -18.98
CA ASN A 216 -0.13 -13.60 -20.36
C ASN A 216 1.07 -13.72 -21.30
N ALA A 217 2.08 -12.87 -21.12
CA ALA A 217 3.33 -12.94 -21.89
C ALA A 217 4.02 -14.31 -21.73
N ILE A 218 4.16 -14.82 -20.50
CA ILE A 218 4.74 -16.14 -20.23
C ILE A 218 3.88 -17.26 -20.82
N SER A 219 2.55 -17.12 -20.77
CA SER A 219 1.63 -18.08 -21.38
C SER A 219 1.77 -18.12 -22.90
N ALA A 220 2.12 -17.00 -23.53
CA ALA A 220 2.44 -16.87 -24.96
C ALA A 220 3.92 -17.20 -25.28
N ASP A 221 4.61 -17.93 -24.40
CA ASP A 221 6.00 -18.38 -24.53
C ASP A 221 7.06 -17.26 -24.67
N ALA A 222 6.76 -16.06 -24.16
CA ALA A 222 7.73 -14.99 -24.11
C ALA A 222 8.95 -15.37 -23.24
N THR A 223 10.13 -15.02 -23.75
CA THR A 223 11.43 -15.15 -23.06
C THR A 223 12.01 -13.80 -22.65
N LYS A 224 11.50 -12.72 -23.23
CA LYS A 224 11.82 -11.34 -22.91
C LYS A 224 10.54 -10.55 -22.71
N ILE A 225 10.50 -9.81 -21.60
CA ILE A 225 9.41 -8.89 -21.28
C ILE A 225 10.08 -7.56 -20.88
N ASP A 226 9.78 -6.50 -21.62
CA ASP A 226 10.30 -5.16 -21.38
C ASP A 226 9.18 -4.25 -20.90
N ILE A 227 9.31 -3.75 -19.67
CA ILE A 227 8.36 -2.83 -19.06
C ILE A 227 8.96 -1.43 -19.10
N THR A 228 8.27 -0.50 -19.76
CA THR A 228 8.65 0.91 -19.77
C THR A 228 7.60 1.70 -19.00
N PHE A 229 8.01 2.31 -17.89
CA PHE A 229 7.19 3.21 -17.11
C PHE A 229 7.69 4.65 -17.32
N GLY A 230 6.92 5.43 -18.08
CA GLY A 230 7.24 6.83 -18.39
C GLY A 230 7.14 7.72 -17.17
N ARG A 231 8.04 8.70 -17.03
CA ARG A 231 7.90 9.71 -15.99
C ARG A 231 6.66 10.59 -16.28
N PRO A 232 5.78 10.80 -15.30
CA PRO A 232 4.53 11.55 -15.49
C PRO A 232 4.66 13.01 -15.93
N ASP A 233 5.83 13.61 -15.75
CA ASP A 233 6.13 15.03 -16.01
C ASP A 233 6.70 15.32 -17.42
N ARG A 234 6.74 14.32 -18.30
CA ARG A 234 7.30 14.43 -19.65
C ARG A 234 6.29 14.67 -20.77
N GLY A 235 5.13 15.25 -20.46
CA GLY A 235 4.16 15.73 -21.46
C GLY A 235 3.14 14.69 -21.95
N HIS A 236 3.28 13.42 -21.59
CA HIS A 236 2.31 12.36 -21.92
C HIS A 236 1.54 11.86 -20.69
N GLY A 237 1.63 12.59 -19.57
CA GLY A 237 1.08 12.13 -18.29
C GLY A 237 1.67 10.79 -17.84
N ARG A 238 0.90 10.05 -17.04
CA ARG A 238 1.31 8.74 -16.50
C ARG A 238 0.89 7.63 -17.46
N TRP A 239 1.86 6.88 -17.97
CA TRP A 239 1.67 5.78 -18.91
C TRP A 239 2.67 4.65 -18.66
N MET A 240 2.32 3.43 -19.04
CA MET A 240 3.19 2.26 -18.93
C MET A 240 3.02 1.36 -20.15
N SER A 241 4.12 0.91 -20.74
CA SER A 241 4.15 -0.07 -21.83
C SER A 241 4.72 -1.38 -21.32
N ILE A 242 4.02 -2.49 -21.59
CA ILE A 242 4.47 -3.85 -21.27
C ILE A 242 4.59 -4.59 -22.60
N ALA A 243 5.83 -4.81 -23.05
CA ALA A 243 6.14 -5.45 -24.31
C ALA A 243 6.71 -6.87 -24.09
N ASP A 244 6.24 -7.84 -24.85
CA ASP A 244 6.77 -9.21 -24.84
C ASP A 244 7.17 -9.68 -26.24
N ASN A 245 8.03 -10.70 -26.28
CA ASN A 245 8.41 -11.40 -27.51
C ASN A 245 7.73 -12.77 -27.66
N GLY A 246 6.52 -12.93 -27.12
CA GLY A 246 5.72 -14.14 -27.28
C GLY A 246 5.19 -14.30 -28.71
N THR A 247 4.29 -15.26 -28.94
CA THR A 247 3.80 -15.63 -30.28
C THR A 247 3.01 -14.52 -31.00
N GLY A 248 2.54 -13.51 -30.27
CA GLY A 248 1.59 -12.53 -30.78
C GLY A 248 0.21 -13.12 -31.08
N MET A 249 -0.66 -12.30 -31.66
CA MET A 249 -2.03 -12.65 -32.04
C MET A 249 -2.33 -12.16 -33.45
N ASP A 250 -3.20 -12.87 -34.17
CA ASP A 250 -3.83 -12.35 -35.37
C ASP A 250 -5.02 -11.43 -35.02
N ALA A 251 -5.62 -10.79 -36.02
CA ALA A 251 -6.72 -9.84 -35.80
C ALA A 251 -7.95 -10.47 -35.12
N ALA A 252 -8.26 -11.73 -35.43
CA ALA A 252 -9.41 -12.43 -34.85
C ALA A 252 -9.15 -12.77 -33.37
N THR A 253 -7.95 -13.27 -33.06
CA THR A 253 -7.50 -13.58 -31.71
C THR A 253 -7.40 -12.30 -30.88
N LEU A 254 -6.91 -11.20 -31.44
CA LEU A 254 -6.89 -9.89 -30.80
C LEU A 254 -8.32 -9.42 -30.47
N ALA A 255 -9.26 -9.51 -31.41
CA ALA A 255 -10.64 -9.13 -31.18
C ALA A 255 -11.29 -9.94 -30.05
N GLU A 256 -11.05 -11.25 -30.00
CA GLU A 256 -11.55 -12.10 -28.92
C GLU A 256 -10.83 -11.83 -27.60
N ALA A 257 -9.51 -11.59 -27.64
CA ALA A 257 -8.72 -11.20 -26.47
C ALA A 257 -9.15 -9.83 -25.91
N MET A 258 -9.78 -8.97 -26.71
CA MET A 258 -10.34 -7.68 -26.29
C MET A 258 -11.81 -7.75 -25.88
N ARG A 259 -12.53 -8.83 -26.23
CA ARG A 259 -13.93 -9.07 -25.84
C ARG A 259 -14.05 -9.31 -24.33
N ILE A 260 -15.00 -8.62 -23.68
CA ILE A 260 -15.31 -8.82 -22.26
C ILE A 260 -16.08 -10.12 -22.09
N GLY A 261 -15.63 -10.98 -21.16
CA GLY A 261 -16.23 -12.30 -20.96
C GLY A 261 -15.90 -13.29 -22.09
N SER A 262 -14.71 -13.17 -22.69
CA SER A 262 -14.24 -14.05 -23.77
C SER A 262 -14.29 -15.52 -23.36
N SER A 263 -14.72 -16.38 -24.29
CA SER A 263 -14.99 -17.81 -24.04
C SER A 263 -13.75 -18.70 -24.19
N THR A 264 -12.55 -18.16 -23.95
CA THR A 264 -11.31 -18.86 -24.26
C THR A 264 -11.06 -20.00 -23.26
N ASP A 265 -11.19 -21.24 -23.72
CA ASP A 265 -10.74 -22.43 -22.99
C ASP A 265 -9.21 -22.38 -22.90
N TYR A 266 -8.68 -22.03 -21.73
CA TYR A 266 -7.24 -21.89 -21.51
C TYR A 266 -6.53 -23.25 -21.53
N GLU A 267 -5.45 -23.35 -22.31
CA GLU A 267 -4.61 -24.54 -22.41
C GLU A 267 -4.06 -25.05 -21.06
N ASN A 268 -3.58 -26.30 -21.05
CA ASN A 268 -3.13 -27.00 -19.83
C ASN A 268 -2.03 -26.32 -19.02
N HIS A 269 -1.25 -25.43 -19.65
CA HIS A 269 -0.16 -24.70 -19.01
C HIS A 269 -0.40 -23.19 -18.83
N SER A 270 -1.63 -22.71 -19.04
CA SER A 270 -1.93 -21.29 -18.89
C SER A 270 -1.90 -20.84 -17.42
N LEU A 271 -1.33 -19.66 -17.19
CA LEU A 271 -1.33 -19.00 -15.89
C LEU A 271 -2.67 -18.26 -15.63
N GLY A 272 -3.49 -18.04 -16.67
CA GLY A 272 -4.83 -17.45 -16.60
C GLY A 272 -5.96 -18.48 -16.48
N LYS A 273 -7.13 -18.04 -16.00
CA LYS A 273 -8.35 -18.88 -15.86
C LYS A 273 -9.64 -18.21 -16.38
N TYR A 274 -9.76 -16.89 -16.30
CA TYR A 274 -11.07 -16.22 -16.34
C TYR A 274 -11.34 -15.28 -17.53
N GLY A 275 -10.49 -15.21 -18.56
CA GLY A 275 -10.75 -14.32 -19.71
C GLY A 275 -10.56 -12.83 -19.41
N TYR A 276 -10.30 -12.49 -18.14
CA TYR A 276 -10.41 -11.16 -17.57
C TYR A 276 -9.07 -10.49 -17.26
N GLY A 277 -7.98 -11.27 -17.14
CA GLY A 277 -6.69 -10.78 -16.63
C GLY A 277 -6.17 -9.54 -17.37
N LEU A 278 -6.20 -9.54 -18.71
CA LEU A 278 -5.78 -8.38 -19.51
C LEU A 278 -6.64 -7.14 -19.24
N LYS A 279 -7.97 -7.27 -19.38
CA LYS A 279 -8.88 -6.12 -19.31
C LYS A 279 -8.98 -5.58 -17.89
N GLY A 280 -9.14 -6.47 -16.91
CA GLY A 280 -9.24 -6.14 -15.50
C GLY A 280 -7.98 -5.49 -14.95
N ALA A 281 -6.80 -6.07 -15.24
CA ALA A 281 -5.54 -5.46 -14.87
C ALA A 281 -5.40 -4.07 -15.50
N SER A 282 -5.72 -3.93 -16.78
CA SER A 282 -5.58 -2.66 -17.50
C SER A 282 -6.53 -1.58 -16.97
N TRP A 283 -7.83 -1.84 -16.90
CA TRP A 283 -8.82 -0.87 -16.37
C TRP A 283 -8.66 -0.56 -14.89
N SER A 284 -8.02 -1.44 -14.11
CA SER A 284 -7.71 -1.11 -12.71
C SER A 284 -6.62 -0.04 -12.57
N GLN A 285 -5.79 0.14 -13.61
CA GLN A 285 -4.65 1.06 -13.57
C GLN A 285 -4.78 2.24 -14.53
N ALA A 286 -5.63 2.15 -15.56
CA ALA A 286 -5.70 3.12 -16.64
C ALA A 286 -7.10 3.29 -17.24
N LYS A 287 -7.40 4.52 -17.67
CA LYS A 287 -8.61 4.84 -18.43
C LYS A 287 -8.57 4.28 -19.85
N VAL A 288 -7.39 4.36 -20.47
CA VAL A 288 -7.16 3.96 -21.85
C VAL A 288 -6.12 2.85 -21.88
N PHE A 289 -6.40 1.77 -22.60
CA PHE A 289 -5.37 0.82 -22.95
C PHE A 289 -5.44 0.38 -24.41
N THR A 290 -4.27 0.23 -25.00
CA THR A 290 -4.08 -0.23 -26.38
C THR A 290 -3.31 -1.53 -26.34
N VAL A 291 -3.78 -2.53 -27.09
CA VAL A 291 -3.02 -3.74 -27.36
C VAL A 291 -2.55 -3.66 -28.80
N VAL A 292 -1.24 -3.67 -29.00
CA VAL A 292 -0.59 -3.84 -30.31
C VAL A 292 0.00 -5.23 -30.34
N THR A 293 -0.20 -5.98 -31.41
CA THR A 293 0.26 -7.37 -31.48
C THR A 293 0.62 -7.75 -32.90
N ARG A 294 1.57 -8.68 -33.02
CA ARG A 294 2.07 -9.15 -34.31
C ARG A 294 2.50 -10.61 -34.22
N CYS A 295 1.95 -11.45 -35.09
CA CYS A 295 2.49 -12.78 -35.36
C CYS A 295 3.70 -12.69 -36.29
N ASP A 296 4.57 -13.71 -36.23
CA ASP A 296 5.72 -13.77 -37.12
C ASP A 296 5.29 -13.77 -38.59
N GLY A 297 5.94 -12.92 -39.40
CA GLY A 297 5.59 -12.71 -40.82
C GLY A 297 4.26 -11.97 -41.09
N ALA A 298 3.50 -11.55 -40.08
CA ALA A 298 2.23 -10.84 -40.24
C ALA A 298 2.36 -9.32 -40.01
N ALA A 299 1.40 -8.56 -40.53
CA ALA A 299 1.27 -7.14 -40.19
C ALA A 299 0.84 -6.97 -38.72
N ALA A 300 1.30 -5.89 -38.09
CA ALA A 300 0.84 -5.56 -36.74
C ALA A 300 -0.64 -5.14 -36.78
N SER A 301 -1.38 -5.51 -35.75
CA SER A 301 -2.76 -5.08 -35.52
C SER A 301 -2.89 -4.47 -34.12
N HIS A 302 -3.83 -3.55 -33.95
CA HIS A 302 -4.09 -2.97 -32.64
C HIS A 302 -5.57 -2.71 -32.39
N LEU A 303 -5.93 -2.73 -31.11
CA LEU A 303 -7.24 -2.29 -30.62
C LEU A 303 -7.05 -1.48 -29.34
N THR A 304 -7.89 -0.47 -29.15
CA THR A 304 -7.88 0.44 -28.01
C THR A 304 -9.22 0.46 -27.31
N TRP A 305 -9.19 0.28 -26.00
CA TRP A 305 -10.31 0.59 -25.12
C TRP A 305 -10.05 1.93 -24.43
N ASP A 306 -11.05 2.80 -24.44
CA ASP A 306 -11.06 4.08 -23.72
C ASP A 306 -12.35 4.16 -22.93
N ILE A 307 -12.26 4.20 -21.60
CA ILE A 307 -13.44 4.19 -20.71
C ILE A 307 -14.39 5.35 -20.93
N ASP A 308 -13.88 6.48 -21.43
CA ASP A 308 -14.65 7.68 -21.70
C ASP A 308 -15.27 7.64 -23.11
N ASN A 309 -14.93 6.63 -23.94
CA ASN A 309 -15.48 6.40 -25.28
C ASN A 309 -15.67 4.88 -25.55
N MET A 310 -16.78 4.33 -25.04
CA MET A 310 -17.12 2.89 -25.14
C MET A 310 -18.53 2.64 -25.73
N ASP A 311 -19.06 3.56 -26.54
CA ASP A 311 -20.41 3.44 -27.08
C ASP A 311 -20.59 2.14 -27.87
N GLY A 312 -21.67 1.42 -27.56
CA GLY A 312 -21.98 0.14 -28.22
C GLY A 312 -20.96 -0.97 -28.04
N TRP A 313 -20.04 -0.89 -27.05
CA TRP A 313 -18.95 -1.85 -26.87
C TRP A 313 -17.99 -1.92 -28.07
N ILE A 314 -17.66 -0.77 -28.66
CA ILE A 314 -16.76 -0.69 -29.82
C ILE A 314 -15.33 -0.40 -29.35
N ALA A 315 -14.42 -1.36 -29.55
CA ALA A 315 -12.98 -1.12 -29.41
C ALA A 315 -12.46 -0.38 -30.66
N ARG A 316 -11.66 0.66 -30.46
CA ARG A 316 -11.17 1.53 -31.54
C ARG A 316 -9.91 0.97 -32.20
N SER A 317 -9.73 1.30 -33.46
CA SER A 317 -8.54 0.96 -34.27
C SER A 317 -7.93 2.18 -34.96
N ASP A 318 -8.24 3.38 -34.44
CA ASP A 318 -7.72 4.65 -34.96
C ASP A 318 -6.18 4.65 -35.02
N PRO A 319 -5.58 5.38 -35.97
CA PRO A 319 -4.12 5.50 -36.03
C PRO A 319 -3.53 5.99 -34.71
N LEU A 320 -2.52 5.26 -34.22
CA LEU A 320 -1.80 5.63 -33.00
C LEU A 320 -1.00 6.92 -33.21
N ALA A 321 -0.89 7.74 -32.16
CA ALA A 321 -0.05 8.93 -32.19
C ALA A 321 1.44 8.56 -32.39
N PRO A 322 2.30 9.43 -32.94
CA PRO A 322 3.69 9.09 -33.22
C PRO A 322 4.46 8.54 -32.01
N TRP A 323 4.27 9.12 -30.83
CA TRP A 323 4.91 8.64 -29.60
C TRP A 323 4.37 7.26 -29.17
N GLU A 324 3.08 6.99 -29.38
CA GLU A 324 2.46 5.68 -29.11
C GLU A 324 3.01 4.63 -30.06
N GLN A 325 3.23 4.96 -31.33
CA GLN A 325 3.87 4.06 -32.30
C GLN A 325 5.30 3.71 -31.90
N GLU A 326 6.06 4.69 -31.40
CA GLU A 326 7.43 4.48 -30.92
C GLU A 326 7.47 3.54 -29.72
N ILE A 327 6.63 3.77 -28.69
CA ILE A 327 6.64 2.95 -27.47
C ILE A 327 5.92 1.61 -27.60
N THR A 328 5.20 1.38 -28.71
CA THR A 328 4.52 0.12 -29.03
C THR A 328 5.17 -0.63 -30.20
N ALA A 329 6.36 -0.21 -30.64
CA ALA A 329 7.08 -0.86 -31.73
C ALA A 329 7.42 -2.32 -31.39
N ILE A 330 6.85 -3.26 -32.16
CA ILE A 330 7.10 -4.70 -32.07
C ILE A 330 8.19 -5.10 -33.06
N TRP A 331 9.17 -5.89 -32.60
CA TRP A 331 10.29 -6.32 -33.44
C TRP A 331 9.91 -7.30 -34.55
N ASN A 332 9.78 -8.59 -34.22
CA ASN A 332 9.50 -9.70 -35.16
C ASN A 332 8.10 -10.29 -34.92
N HIS A 333 7.83 -10.62 -33.68
CA HIS A 333 6.54 -11.08 -33.18
C HIS A 333 6.43 -10.69 -31.69
N GLY A 334 5.21 -10.67 -31.16
CA GLY A 334 4.96 -10.33 -29.76
C GLY A 334 3.72 -9.48 -29.56
N THR A 335 3.56 -9.01 -28.33
CA THR A 335 2.45 -8.14 -27.94
C THR A 335 2.98 -6.98 -27.08
N VAL A 336 2.40 -5.80 -27.27
CA VAL A 336 2.58 -4.64 -26.40
C VAL A 336 1.22 -4.24 -25.84
N VAL A 337 1.15 -4.11 -24.53
CA VAL A 337 0.01 -3.49 -23.83
C VAL A 337 0.45 -2.12 -23.35
N LEU A 338 -0.13 -1.07 -23.93
CA LEU A 338 0.06 0.31 -23.51
C LEU A 338 -1.08 0.73 -22.61
N TRP A 339 -0.76 1.14 -21.38
CA TRP A 339 -1.64 1.87 -20.48
C TRP A 339 -1.39 3.37 -20.63
N LYS A 340 -2.43 4.13 -20.96
CA LYS A 340 -2.43 5.59 -21.06
C LYS A 340 -3.46 6.18 -20.10
N ASP A 341 -3.18 7.40 -19.64
CA ASP A 341 -4.00 8.07 -18.63
C ASP A 341 -4.19 7.19 -17.39
N MET A 342 -3.05 6.68 -16.90
CA MET A 342 -3.02 5.85 -15.71
C MET A 342 -3.51 6.64 -14.50
N HIS A 343 -4.33 5.99 -13.67
CA HIS A 343 -4.80 6.55 -12.43
C HIS A 343 -3.61 6.88 -11.51
N PRO A 344 -3.67 7.97 -10.73
CA PRO A 344 -2.66 8.24 -9.72
C PRO A 344 -2.70 7.14 -8.63
N PRO A 345 -1.58 6.90 -7.93
CA PRO A 345 -1.56 5.88 -6.88
C PRO A 345 -2.56 6.23 -5.77
N GLN A 346 -3.42 5.28 -5.39
CA GLN A 346 -4.37 5.48 -4.28
C GLN A 346 -3.65 5.66 -2.94
N THR A 347 -2.49 5.01 -2.77
CA THR A 347 -1.61 5.16 -1.61
C THR A 347 -0.20 5.34 -2.11
N MET A 348 0.46 6.44 -1.72
CA MET A 348 1.85 6.67 -2.08
C MET A 348 2.74 5.75 -1.26
N PRO A 349 3.56 4.89 -1.91
CA PRO A 349 4.51 4.07 -1.20
C PRO A 349 5.63 4.94 -0.64
N ALA A 350 5.71 5.04 0.69
CA ALA A 350 6.78 5.77 1.34
C ALA A 350 8.06 4.92 1.36
N ALA A 351 9.09 5.36 0.65
CA ALA A 351 10.45 4.85 0.80
C ALA A 351 11.41 6.00 1.14
N ARG A 352 12.28 5.76 2.12
CA ARG A 352 13.20 6.81 2.60
C ARG A 352 14.18 7.18 1.48
N GLY A 353 14.17 8.45 1.08
CA GLY A 353 15.12 8.99 0.10
C GLY A 353 14.81 8.65 -1.35
N LEU A 354 13.59 8.24 -1.67
CA LEU A 354 13.13 8.05 -3.05
C LEU A 354 11.89 8.91 -3.30
N ASP A 355 11.79 9.49 -4.49
CA ASP A 355 10.56 10.11 -4.94
C ASP A 355 9.45 9.05 -5.10
N PRO A 356 8.17 9.45 -5.03
CA PRO A 356 7.07 8.48 -5.05
C PRO A 356 7.05 7.62 -6.31
N PHE A 357 7.33 8.19 -7.49
CA PHE A 357 7.43 7.44 -8.75
C PHE A 357 8.54 6.37 -8.70
N SER A 358 9.73 6.71 -8.21
CA SER A 358 10.81 5.73 -8.03
C SER A 358 10.46 4.66 -7.00
N SER A 359 9.69 5.00 -5.97
CA SER A 359 9.19 4.06 -4.97
C SER A 359 8.21 3.05 -5.58
N GLU A 360 7.36 3.48 -6.51
CA GLU A 360 6.48 2.58 -7.26
C GLU A 360 7.26 1.60 -8.14
N ILE A 361 8.27 2.09 -8.89
CA ILE A 361 9.16 1.23 -9.70
C ILE A 361 9.84 0.18 -8.81
N MET A 362 10.39 0.60 -7.67
CA MET A 362 11.03 -0.30 -6.72
C MET A 362 10.05 -1.37 -6.19
N LEU A 363 8.80 -1.01 -5.90
CA LEU A 363 7.79 -1.98 -5.46
C LEU A 363 7.38 -2.95 -6.57
N LEU A 364 7.26 -2.46 -7.81
CA LEU A 364 7.01 -3.30 -8.98
C LEU A 364 8.16 -4.31 -9.18
N GLU A 365 9.40 -3.84 -9.18
CA GLU A 365 10.59 -4.68 -9.31
C GLU A 365 10.62 -5.77 -8.24
N ARG A 366 10.45 -5.39 -6.96
CA ARG A 366 10.43 -6.34 -5.83
C ARG A 366 9.31 -7.38 -5.96
N HIS A 367 8.14 -6.96 -6.45
CA HIS A 367 7.02 -7.86 -6.66
C HIS A 367 7.31 -8.87 -7.76
N LEU A 368 7.75 -8.41 -8.94
CA LEU A 368 8.07 -9.29 -10.06
C LEU A 368 9.25 -10.22 -9.74
N ALA A 369 10.28 -9.70 -9.07
CA ALA A 369 11.42 -10.46 -8.58
C ALA A 369 11.03 -11.65 -7.71
N LEU A 370 10.04 -11.46 -6.84
CA LEU A 370 9.52 -12.48 -5.94
C LEU A 370 8.54 -13.42 -6.65
N VAL A 371 7.55 -12.88 -7.37
CA VAL A 371 6.45 -13.67 -7.94
C VAL A 371 6.94 -14.59 -9.06
N PHE A 372 7.83 -14.09 -9.90
CA PHE A 372 8.34 -14.81 -11.08
C PHE A 372 9.74 -15.39 -10.87
N HIS A 373 10.23 -15.47 -9.62
CA HIS A 373 11.62 -15.87 -9.35
C HIS A 373 12.00 -17.21 -10.02
N ARG A 374 11.09 -18.20 -10.06
CA ARG A 374 11.35 -19.50 -10.71
C ARG A 374 11.53 -19.39 -12.23
N PHE A 375 10.76 -18.52 -12.88
CA PHE A 375 10.87 -18.27 -14.32
C PHE A 375 12.16 -17.50 -14.64
N LEU A 376 12.51 -16.52 -13.80
CA LEU A 376 13.75 -15.75 -13.89
C LEU A 376 15.00 -16.61 -13.64
N GLU A 377 14.90 -17.63 -12.77
CA GLU A 377 15.96 -18.58 -12.43
C GLU A 377 16.07 -19.77 -13.40
N ALA A 378 15.19 -19.90 -14.40
CA ALA A 378 15.07 -21.10 -15.25
C ALA A 378 14.76 -22.39 -14.47
N LYS A 379 13.98 -22.27 -13.38
CA LYS A 379 13.55 -23.37 -12.51
C LYS A 379 12.06 -23.75 -12.69
N ALA A 380 11.31 -22.98 -13.47
CA ALA A 380 9.91 -23.29 -13.79
C ALA A 380 9.83 -24.51 -14.73
N ALA A 381 8.99 -25.48 -14.38
CA ALA A 381 8.88 -26.72 -15.12
C ALA A 381 8.30 -26.49 -16.53
N GLY A 382 8.96 -27.04 -17.55
CA GLY A 382 8.49 -26.95 -18.94
C GLY A 382 8.55 -25.55 -19.57
N ARG A 383 9.21 -24.58 -18.93
CA ARG A 383 9.30 -23.20 -19.44
C ARG A 383 10.76 -22.76 -19.61
N LYS A 384 11.00 -21.92 -20.62
CA LYS A 384 12.31 -21.29 -20.85
C LYS A 384 12.58 -20.22 -19.78
N LYS A 385 13.87 -19.87 -19.62
CA LYS A 385 14.26 -18.73 -18.78
C LYS A 385 13.63 -17.45 -19.31
N VAL A 386 12.99 -16.69 -18.43
CA VAL A 386 12.40 -15.39 -18.76
C VAL A 386 13.32 -14.28 -18.28
N THR A 387 13.46 -13.21 -19.06
CA THR A 387 14.11 -11.96 -18.65
C THR A 387 13.07 -10.86 -18.63
N ILE A 388 12.90 -10.24 -17.46
CA ILE A 388 12.04 -9.06 -17.29
C ILE A 388 12.94 -7.84 -17.09
N THR A 389 12.65 -6.74 -17.79
CA THR A 389 13.30 -5.44 -17.55
C THR A 389 12.25 -4.38 -17.17
N ILE A 390 12.64 -3.42 -16.33
CA ILE A 390 11.85 -2.22 -16.03
C ILE A 390 12.74 -1.01 -16.33
N ASN A 391 12.32 -0.16 -17.25
CA ASN A 391 13.09 1.01 -17.72
C ASN A 391 14.53 0.64 -18.11
N GLY A 392 14.71 -0.52 -18.76
CA GLY A 392 16.00 -1.05 -19.20
C GLY A 392 16.81 -1.76 -18.10
N HIS A 393 16.38 -1.72 -16.84
CA HIS A 393 17.05 -2.43 -15.74
C HIS A 393 16.47 -3.83 -15.57
N ARG A 394 17.35 -4.85 -15.51
CA ARG A 394 16.94 -6.24 -15.33
C ARG A 394 16.39 -6.47 -13.92
N VAL A 395 15.25 -7.17 -13.85
CA VAL A 395 14.70 -7.67 -12.58
C VAL A 395 15.48 -8.90 -12.14
N GLU A 396 16.15 -8.81 -11.00
CA GLU A 396 16.87 -9.93 -10.40
C GLU A 396 15.92 -10.81 -9.56
N PRO A 397 16.01 -12.15 -9.65
CA PRO A 397 15.12 -13.03 -8.90
C PRO A 397 15.32 -12.91 -7.39
N ASN A 398 14.22 -12.85 -6.63
CA ASN A 398 14.22 -12.95 -5.17
C ASN A 398 13.58 -14.28 -4.74
N ASN A 399 14.39 -15.33 -4.67
CA ASN A 399 13.96 -16.65 -4.26
C ASN A 399 13.82 -16.70 -2.71
N PRO A 400 12.61 -16.94 -2.16
CA PRO A 400 12.35 -16.87 -0.73
C PRO A 400 13.06 -17.96 0.09
N VAL A 401 13.60 -18.99 -0.56
CA VAL A 401 14.40 -20.07 0.04
C VAL A 401 15.74 -20.27 -0.68
N GLY A 402 16.16 -19.28 -1.49
CA GLY A 402 17.31 -19.42 -2.40
C GLY A 402 18.68 -19.18 -1.77
N HIS A 403 18.75 -18.75 -0.51
CA HIS A 403 20.03 -18.51 0.14
C HIS A 403 20.75 -19.83 0.42
N GLN A 404 22.05 -19.89 0.15
CA GLN A 404 22.86 -21.11 0.23
C GLN A 404 22.92 -21.78 1.62
N LEU A 405 22.78 -21.00 2.69
CA LEU A 405 22.69 -21.51 4.07
C LEU A 405 21.27 -22.00 4.47
N THR A 406 20.31 -21.98 3.54
CA THR A 406 18.95 -22.48 3.82
C THR A 406 18.96 -24.00 3.89
N SER A 407 18.37 -24.56 4.94
CA SER A 407 18.23 -26.02 5.10
C SER A 407 16.83 -26.46 4.68
N ALA A 408 16.73 -27.53 3.91
CA ALA A 408 15.47 -28.13 3.50
C ALA A 408 15.10 -29.33 4.39
N PHE A 409 13.81 -29.49 4.67
CA PHE A 409 13.25 -30.71 5.27
C PHE A 409 12.73 -31.63 4.16
N ASP A 410 12.33 -32.85 4.54
CA ASP A 410 11.76 -33.82 3.61
C ASP A 410 10.52 -33.25 2.89
N ALA A 411 10.50 -33.44 1.58
CA ALA A 411 9.35 -33.09 0.76
C ALA A 411 8.28 -34.17 0.84
N LYS A 412 7.00 -33.77 0.85
CA LYS A 412 5.86 -34.67 0.84
C LYS A 412 4.93 -34.32 -0.32
N THR A 413 4.47 -35.34 -1.04
CA THR A 413 3.37 -35.19 -2.01
C THR A 413 2.07 -35.59 -1.33
N ILE A 414 1.10 -34.69 -1.30
CA ILE A 414 -0.23 -34.88 -0.71
C ILE A 414 -1.23 -34.99 -1.86
N ARG A 415 -2.10 -36.01 -1.81
CA ARG A 415 -3.18 -36.20 -2.79
C ARG A 415 -4.45 -35.55 -2.26
N ILE A 416 -5.11 -34.77 -3.12
CA ILE A 416 -6.38 -34.11 -2.85
C ILE A 416 -7.41 -34.67 -3.81
N PRO A 417 -8.50 -35.29 -3.31
CA PRO A 417 -9.56 -35.81 -4.15
C PRO A 417 -10.22 -34.70 -4.96
N ILE A 418 -10.46 -34.98 -6.24
CA ILE A 418 -11.14 -34.10 -7.19
C ILE A 418 -12.12 -34.93 -8.04
N GLU A 419 -13.00 -34.27 -8.78
CA GLU A 419 -13.81 -34.96 -9.78
C GLU A 419 -12.91 -35.56 -10.86
N GLY A 420 -12.99 -36.89 -11.06
CA GLY A 420 -12.19 -37.60 -12.04
C GLY A 420 -10.78 -38.06 -11.60
N GLY A 421 -10.40 -37.92 -10.32
CA GLY A 421 -9.14 -38.47 -9.82
C GLY A 421 -8.58 -37.78 -8.57
N ASP A 422 -7.25 -37.66 -8.50
CA ASP A 422 -6.54 -36.97 -7.42
C ASP A 422 -5.63 -35.87 -7.99
N GLY A 423 -5.78 -34.64 -7.47
CA GLY A 423 -4.80 -33.59 -7.65
C GLY A 423 -3.61 -33.78 -6.69
N LYS A 424 -2.41 -33.39 -7.13
CA LYS A 424 -1.18 -33.52 -6.33
C LYS A 424 -0.74 -32.16 -5.81
N VAL A 425 -0.35 -32.12 -4.55
CA VAL A 425 0.24 -30.96 -3.88
C VAL A 425 1.61 -31.34 -3.35
N PHE A 426 2.66 -30.67 -3.80
CA PHE A 426 4.00 -30.85 -3.30
C PHE A 426 4.27 -29.86 -2.17
N VAL A 427 4.64 -30.35 -0.99
CA VAL A 427 4.90 -29.54 0.20
C VAL A 427 6.30 -29.80 0.71
N GLN A 428 7.06 -28.73 0.96
CA GLN A 428 8.39 -28.83 1.55
C GLN A 428 8.65 -27.67 2.50
N ALA A 429 9.13 -27.98 3.71
CA ALA A 429 9.52 -26.98 4.69
C ALA A 429 11.01 -26.62 4.55
N PHE A 430 11.35 -25.39 4.92
CA PHE A 430 12.70 -24.85 4.88
C PHE A 430 12.98 -24.03 6.14
N LEU A 431 14.23 -24.05 6.58
CA LEU A 431 14.77 -23.22 7.65
C LEU A 431 15.79 -22.23 7.06
N LEU A 432 15.45 -20.95 7.14
CA LEU A 432 16.35 -19.87 6.73
C LEU A 432 17.50 -19.68 7.74
N PRO A 433 18.63 -19.11 7.30
CA PRO A 433 19.71 -18.72 8.21
C PRO A 433 19.30 -17.54 9.10
N SER A 434 19.82 -17.51 10.33
CA SER A 434 19.69 -16.38 11.26
C SER A 434 20.48 -15.17 10.77
N GLU A 435 20.18 -14.01 11.35
CA GLU A 435 20.94 -12.79 11.12
C GLU A 435 22.44 -12.98 11.41
N ASP A 436 22.78 -13.68 12.50
CA ASP A 436 24.17 -13.92 12.91
C ASP A 436 24.89 -14.87 11.94
N GLU A 437 24.20 -15.90 11.43
CA GLU A 437 24.76 -16.82 10.43
C GLU A 437 25.05 -16.10 9.11
N ILE A 438 24.15 -15.20 8.67
CA ILE A 438 24.37 -14.37 7.49
C ILE A 438 25.55 -13.41 7.74
N ALA A 439 25.55 -12.68 8.86
CA ALA A 439 26.64 -11.77 9.20
C ALA A 439 28.01 -12.48 9.24
N SER A 440 28.06 -13.69 9.82
CA SER A 440 29.27 -14.50 9.87
C SER A 440 29.72 -14.94 8.48
N HIS A 441 28.79 -15.35 7.62
CA HIS A 441 29.08 -15.85 6.29
C HIS A 441 29.60 -14.75 5.33
N TYR A 442 29.07 -13.54 5.45
CA TYR A 442 29.47 -12.40 4.62
C TYR A 442 30.57 -11.54 5.25
N LYS A 443 31.15 -11.95 6.39
CA LYS A 443 32.15 -11.17 7.14
C LYS A 443 33.34 -10.75 6.27
N ASP A 444 33.83 -11.66 5.42
CA ASP A 444 34.99 -11.43 4.56
C ASP A 444 34.60 -10.87 3.17
N ILE A 445 33.31 -10.86 2.82
CA ILE A 445 32.79 -10.33 1.55
C ILE A 445 32.50 -8.83 1.69
N GLY A 446 31.75 -8.46 2.73
CA GLY A 446 31.35 -7.07 2.96
C GLY A 446 30.00 -6.91 3.64
N ALA A 447 29.86 -5.80 4.37
CA ALA A 447 28.61 -5.45 5.06
C ALA A 447 27.45 -5.14 4.09
N ALA A 448 27.76 -4.68 2.88
CA ALA A 448 26.76 -4.36 1.86
C ALA A 448 26.06 -5.64 1.33
N GLU A 449 26.83 -6.69 1.09
CA GLU A 449 26.36 -7.99 0.62
C GLU A 449 25.57 -8.71 1.71
N ALA A 450 26.06 -8.65 2.96
CA ALA A 450 25.32 -9.13 4.12
C ALA A 450 23.95 -8.44 4.23
N ARG A 451 23.93 -7.09 4.06
CA ARG A 451 22.70 -6.30 4.09
C ARG A 451 21.76 -6.67 2.95
N ARG A 452 22.27 -6.83 1.73
CA ARG A 452 21.49 -7.26 0.56
C ARG A 452 20.87 -8.63 0.79
N ALA A 453 21.63 -9.60 1.30
CA ALA A 453 21.12 -10.94 1.61
C ALA A 453 20.00 -10.89 2.67
N LEU A 454 20.17 -10.08 3.72
CA LEU A 454 19.14 -9.85 4.73
C LEU A 454 17.89 -9.19 4.17
N ASP A 455 18.05 -8.18 3.30
CA ASP A 455 16.93 -7.49 2.69
C ASP A 455 16.15 -8.43 1.74
N LEU A 456 16.83 -9.28 0.95
CA LEU A 456 16.17 -10.25 0.09
C LEU A 456 15.42 -11.33 0.89
N LEU A 457 16.08 -11.99 1.85
CA LEU A 457 15.46 -13.03 2.70
C LEU A 457 14.34 -12.47 3.59
N GLY A 458 14.52 -11.24 4.07
CA GLY A 458 13.54 -10.53 4.89
C GLY A 458 12.42 -9.88 4.08
N LEU A 459 12.42 -10.02 2.75
CA LEU A 459 11.49 -9.33 1.84
C LEU A 459 11.37 -7.83 2.16
N HIS A 460 12.54 -7.19 2.24
CA HIS A 460 12.76 -5.76 2.48
C HIS A 460 12.12 -5.26 3.78
N GLY A 461 12.40 -5.95 4.89
CA GLY A 461 11.99 -5.55 6.24
C GLY A 461 10.70 -6.21 6.74
N LYS A 462 10.08 -7.10 5.95
CA LYS A 462 8.82 -7.79 6.28
C LYS A 462 9.03 -9.21 6.81
N ARG A 463 10.17 -9.50 7.45
CA ARG A 463 10.57 -10.87 7.82
C ARG A 463 9.55 -11.60 8.70
N ASN A 464 8.93 -10.88 9.64
CA ASN A 464 7.92 -11.43 10.55
C ASN A 464 6.58 -11.67 9.86
N GLU A 465 6.17 -10.81 8.92
CA GLU A 465 4.93 -10.92 8.15
C GLU A 465 5.02 -12.03 7.10
N THR A 466 6.22 -12.27 6.59
CA THR A 466 6.49 -13.18 5.47
C THR A 466 6.89 -14.59 5.92
N GLN A 467 6.74 -14.89 7.21
CA GLN A 467 6.90 -16.25 7.72
C GLN A 467 5.77 -17.17 7.29
N GLY A 468 6.06 -18.47 7.17
CA GLY A 468 5.04 -19.46 6.87
C GLY A 468 4.96 -19.86 5.40
N LEU A 469 3.75 -19.88 4.85
CA LEU A 469 3.48 -20.54 3.56
C LEU A 469 3.87 -19.68 2.36
N PHE A 470 4.45 -20.31 1.35
CA PHE A 470 4.73 -19.78 0.02
C PHE A 470 4.04 -20.71 -0.97
N ILE A 471 2.91 -20.26 -1.50
CA ILE A 471 1.99 -21.07 -2.30
C ILE A 471 2.18 -20.74 -3.76
N TYR A 472 2.47 -21.77 -4.55
CA TYR A 472 2.71 -21.71 -5.99
C TYR A 472 1.61 -22.45 -6.74
N ARG A 473 1.17 -21.85 -7.85
CA ARG A 473 0.32 -22.47 -8.87
C ARG A 473 1.11 -22.46 -10.18
N HIS A 474 1.43 -23.63 -10.73
CA HIS A 474 2.28 -23.74 -11.94
C HIS A 474 3.55 -22.89 -11.87
N ASP A 475 4.35 -23.06 -10.81
CA ASP A 475 5.60 -22.32 -10.55
C ASP A 475 5.48 -20.80 -10.35
N ARG A 476 4.28 -20.22 -10.52
CA ARG A 476 3.99 -18.84 -10.16
C ARG A 476 3.60 -18.74 -8.69
N LEU A 477 4.29 -17.90 -7.93
CA LEU A 477 3.89 -17.60 -6.55
C LEU A 477 2.56 -16.81 -6.58
N ILE A 478 1.55 -17.32 -5.89
CA ILE A 478 0.24 -16.66 -5.80
C ILE A 478 -0.04 -16.09 -4.41
N LYS A 479 0.60 -16.65 -3.37
CA LYS A 479 0.43 -16.18 -1.99
C LYS A 479 1.67 -16.49 -1.16
N TRP A 480 2.08 -15.57 -0.30
CA TRP A 480 3.19 -15.78 0.61
C TRP A 480 2.93 -15.15 1.98
N GLY A 481 3.56 -15.73 3.00
CA GLY A 481 3.42 -15.30 4.39
C GLY A 481 2.18 -15.85 5.09
N GLY A 482 2.21 -15.72 6.42
CA GLY A 482 1.23 -16.27 7.33
C GLY A 482 1.16 -17.81 7.36
N TRP A 483 0.38 -18.30 8.31
CA TRP A 483 0.17 -19.73 8.53
C TRP A 483 -1.26 -20.20 8.22
N HIS A 484 -2.02 -19.44 7.42
CA HIS A 484 -3.40 -19.78 7.04
C HIS A 484 -4.29 -20.20 8.23
N GLN A 485 -4.20 -19.45 9.35
CA GLN A 485 -4.97 -19.71 10.58
C GLN A 485 -4.70 -21.07 11.26
N MET A 486 -3.67 -21.82 10.83
CA MET A 486 -3.30 -23.09 11.46
C MET A 486 -2.80 -22.94 12.90
N TRP A 487 -2.40 -21.73 13.32
CA TRP A 487 -2.05 -21.35 14.68
C TRP A 487 -2.61 -19.98 15.05
N GLU A 488 -2.92 -19.80 16.33
CA GLU A 488 -3.54 -18.58 16.89
C GLU A 488 -2.59 -17.38 16.93
N THR A 489 -1.27 -17.59 16.95
CA THR A 489 -0.28 -16.52 17.05
C THR A 489 0.84 -16.64 16.02
N ASN A 490 1.18 -15.50 15.41
CA ASN A 490 2.41 -15.33 14.64
C ASN A 490 3.56 -15.05 15.62
N ASP A 491 4.15 -16.11 16.17
CA ASP A 491 5.35 -16.01 17.01
C ASP A 491 6.52 -15.41 16.19
N GLU A 492 7.13 -14.33 16.69
CA GLU A 492 8.30 -13.72 16.07
C GLU A 492 9.45 -14.72 15.94
N LYS A 493 9.55 -15.69 16.87
CA LYS A 493 10.60 -16.71 16.86
C LYS A 493 10.43 -17.74 15.75
N THR A 494 9.35 -17.69 14.97
CA THR A 494 9.13 -18.56 13.80
C THR A 494 9.45 -17.88 12.47
N LYS A 495 10.06 -16.68 12.48
CA LYS A 495 10.40 -15.89 11.29
C LYS A 495 11.39 -16.55 10.30
N LEU A 496 12.12 -17.58 10.70
CA LEU A 496 13.01 -18.35 9.81
C LEU A 496 12.32 -19.53 9.13
N ALA A 497 11.13 -19.91 9.56
CA ALA A 497 10.40 -21.02 8.96
C ALA A 497 9.69 -20.58 7.68
N ARG A 498 9.85 -21.36 6.62
CA ARG A 498 9.21 -21.20 5.31
C ARG A 498 8.67 -22.56 4.88
N VAL A 499 7.51 -22.57 4.21
CA VAL A 499 6.93 -23.82 3.66
C VAL A 499 6.45 -23.54 2.26
N VAL A 500 7.05 -24.21 1.29
CA VAL A 500 6.63 -24.17 -0.10
C VAL A 500 5.49 -25.16 -0.30
N VAL A 501 4.40 -24.68 -0.90
CA VAL A 501 3.24 -25.49 -1.30
C VAL A 501 3.04 -25.29 -2.79
N ASN A 502 3.22 -26.32 -3.60
CA ASN A 502 3.11 -26.24 -5.06
C ASN A 502 1.98 -27.14 -5.56
N PHE A 503 1.14 -26.62 -6.45
CA PHE A 503 0.02 -27.36 -7.05
C PHE A 503 -0.25 -26.92 -8.49
N ASP A 504 -0.97 -27.77 -9.23
CA ASP A 504 -1.36 -27.53 -10.63
C ASP A 504 -2.81 -27.05 -10.74
N LYS A 505 -3.20 -26.48 -11.89
CA LYS A 505 -4.53 -25.86 -12.11
C LYS A 505 -5.73 -26.76 -11.78
N VAL A 506 -5.54 -28.07 -11.80
CA VAL A 506 -6.60 -29.05 -11.50
C VAL A 506 -7.17 -28.84 -10.08
N LEU A 507 -6.42 -28.18 -9.19
CA LEU A 507 -6.85 -27.85 -7.84
C LEU A 507 -7.41 -26.43 -7.68
N ASP A 508 -7.61 -25.68 -8.76
CA ASP A 508 -8.09 -24.29 -8.68
C ASP A 508 -9.47 -24.17 -8.02
N ASP A 509 -10.39 -25.06 -8.37
CA ASP A 509 -11.75 -25.06 -7.80
C ASP A 509 -11.73 -25.54 -6.34
N ALA A 510 -10.96 -26.59 -6.06
CA ALA A 510 -10.75 -27.10 -4.71
C ALA A 510 -10.16 -26.02 -3.78
N PHE A 511 -9.29 -25.15 -4.30
CA PHE A 511 -8.63 -24.08 -3.54
C PHE A 511 -9.33 -22.72 -3.65
N LYS A 512 -10.46 -22.65 -4.36
CA LYS A 512 -11.26 -21.45 -4.58
C LYS A 512 -10.42 -20.25 -5.05
N ILE A 513 -9.53 -20.47 -6.01
CA ILE A 513 -8.66 -19.41 -6.54
C ILE A 513 -9.51 -18.40 -7.29
N ASN A 514 -9.61 -17.17 -6.79
CA ASN A 514 -10.43 -16.11 -7.39
C ASN A 514 -9.72 -15.41 -8.57
N ILE A 515 -10.44 -14.55 -9.29
CA ILE A 515 -9.93 -13.82 -10.47
C ILE A 515 -8.66 -13.02 -10.16
N SER A 516 -8.60 -12.37 -9.00
CA SER A 516 -7.43 -11.60 -8.59
C SER A 516 -6.23 -12.46 -8.14
N LYS A 517 -6.39 -13.80 -8.05
CA LYS A 517 -5.41 -14.75 -7.52
C LYS A 517 -4.92 -14.42 -6.09
N GLN A 518 -5.62 -13.53 -5.39
CA GLN A 518 -5.25 -13.05 -4.05
C GLN A 518 -5.83 -13.95 -2.94
N ILE A 519 -6.93 -14.64 -3.22
CA ILE A 519 -7.58 -15.53 -2.25
C ILE A 519 -7.23 -16.97 -2.59
N VAL A 520 -6.66 -17.66 -1.60
CA VAL A 520 -6.37 -19.09 -1.62
C VAL A 520 -6.94 -19.71 -0.36
N HIS A 521 -7.83 -20.69 -0.52
CA HIS A 521 -8.44 -21.43 0.56
C HIS A 521 -7.92 -22.87 0.57
N LEU A 522 -7.08 -23.22 1.55
CA LEU A 522 -6.55 -24.58 1.66
C LEU A 522 -7.58 -25.49 2.36
N PRO A 523 -7.93 -26.67 1.80
CA PRO A 523 -8.81 -27.63 2.46
C PRO A 523 -8.25 -28.11 3.80
N MET A 524 -9.12 -28.46 4.75
CA MET A 524 -8.74 -28.86 6.12
C MET A 524 -7.76 -30.05 6.15
N GLN A 525 -7.96 -31.02 5.25
CA GLN A 525 -7.05 -32.16 5.10
C GLN A 525 -5.63 -31.71 4.75
N LEU A 526 -5.50 -30.79 3.77
CA LEU A 526 -4.20 -30.24 3.38
C LEU A 526 -3.59 -29.41 4.50
N GLN A 527 -4.38 -28.59 5.19
CA GLN A 527 -3.91 -27.81 6.33
C GLN A 527 -3.32 -28.71 7.43
N THR A 528 -3.95 -29.84 7.74
CA THR A 528 -3.47 -30.79 8.76
C THR A 528 -2.10 -31.37 8.42
N GLU A 529 -1.91 -31.74 7.17
CA GLU A 529 -0.64 -32.30 6.67
C GLU A 529 0.46 -31.23 6.59
N VAL A 530 0.14 -30.05 6.06
CA VAL A 530 1.05 -28.90 6.02
C VAL A 530 1.45 -28.49 7.45
N LYS A 531 0.51 -28.48 8.41
CA LYS A 531 0.76 -28.16 9.82
C LYS A 531 1.79 -29.10 10.44
N THR A 532 1.71 -30.39 10.11
CA THR A 532 2.67 -31.41 10.60
C THR A 532 4.08 -31.11 10.12
N LEU A 533 4.27 -30.89 8.81
CA LEU A 533 5.57 -30.56 8.21
C LEU A 533 6.12 -29.22 8.72
N ALA A 534 5.26 -28.20 8.77
CA ALA A 534 5.60 -26.87 9.24
C ALA A 534 6.05 -26.84 10.71
N THR A 535 5.51 -27.73 11.56
CA THR A 535 5.85 -27.78 12.99
C THR A 535 7.34 -28.05 13.21
N ALA A 536 7.97 -28.89 12.39
CA ALA A 536 9.40 -29.17 12.48
C ALA A 536 10.24 -27.91 12.20
N ALA A 537 9.95 -27.22 11.09
CA ALA A 537 10.64 -25.97 10.73
C ALA A 537 10.40 -24.85 11.76
N ARG A 538 9.19 -24.75 12.32
CA ARG A 538 8.89 -23.77 13.38
C ARG A 538 9.70 -24.03 14.65
N LYS A 539 9.75 -25.28 15.13
CA LYS A 539 10.57 -25.65 16.29
C LYS A 539 12.06 -25.36 16.03
N ALA A 540 12.56 -25.68 14.84
CA ALA A 540 13.94 -25.39 14.48
C ALA A 540 14.25 -23.89 14.46
N SER A 541 13.32 -23.06 13.94
CA SER A 541 13.42 -21.59 14.00
C SER A 541 13.45 -21.09 15.44
N GLN A 542 12.56 -21.59 16.31
CA GLN A 542 12.53 -21.19 17.73
C GLN A 542 13.82 -21.55 18.45
N ASN A 543 14.40 -22.72 18.16
CA ASN A 543 15.66 -23.16 18.74
C ASN A 543 16.82 -22.25 18.36
N LYS A 544 16.87 -21.72 17.12
CA LYS A 544 17.90 -20.75 16.71
C LYS A 544 17.87 -19.44 17.52
N TYR A 545 16.70 -19.03 18.02
CA TYR A 545 16.55 -17.81 18.84
C TYR A 545 16.59 -18.07 20.34
N ARG A 546 16.71 -19.32 20.77
CA ARG A 546 16.80 -19.68 22.18
C ARG A 546 18.26 -19.55 22.62
N LYS A 547 18.57 -18.49 23.39
CA LYS A 547 19.90 -18.35 24.02
C LYS A 547 20.24 -19.62 24.81
N PRO A 548 21.50 -20.13 24.74
CA PRO A 548 21.93 -21.21 25.61
C PRO A 548 21.69 -20.80 27.07
N ARG A 549 21.09 -21.69 27.86
CA ARG A 549 20.99 -21.51 29.31
C ARG A 549 22.43 -21.43 29.82
N GLN A 550 22.86 -20.30 30.36
CA GLN A 550 24.12 -20.25 31.12
C GLN A 550 23.95 -21.25 32.27
N ILE A 551 24.76 -22.31 32.25
CA ILE A 551 24.90 -23.22 33.39
C ILE A 551 25.47 -22.34 34.50
N PRO A 552 24.82 -22.20 35.66
CA PRO A 552 25.44 -21.51 36.79
C PRO A 552 26.73 -22.27 37.11
N VAL A 553 27.88 -21.63 36.90
CA VAL A 553 29.15 -22.15 37.38
C VAL A 553 29.06 -22.14 38.89
N THR A 554 28.95 -23.32 39.49
CA THR A 554 29.04 -23.50 40.94
C THR A 554 30.40 -22.96 41.38
N PRO A 555 30.48 -21.97 42.29
CA PRO A 555 31.76 -21.53 42.82
C PRO A 555 32.44 -22.71 43.55
N PRO A 556 33.74 -22.95 43.37
CA PRO A 556 34.43 -23.99 44.13
C PRO A 556 34.41 -23.65 45.63
N ALA A 557 34.19 -24.69 46.44
CA ALA A 557 34.16 -24.63 47.89
C ALA A 557 35.47 -24.04 48.44
N GLY A 558 35.34 -23.08 49.36
CA GLY A 558 36.45 -22.36 49.95
C GLY A 558 37.38 -23.25 50.79
N VAL A 559 38.68 -22.99 50.66
CA VAL A 559 39.70 -23.39 51.62
C VAL A 559 40.10 -22.13 52.40
N PRO A 560 40.10 -22.14 53.75
CA PRO A 560 40.47 -20.97 54.54
C PRO A 560 41.98 -20.95 54.81
N THR A 561 42.55 -19.75 54.79
CA THR A 561 43.80 -19.27 55.45
C THR A 561 44.35 -18.11 54.61
N SER A 562 45.11 -17.12 55.08
CA SER A 562 45.38 -16.54 56.38
C SER A 562 46.13 -15.24 56.04
N LYS A 563 45.78 -14.16 56.75
CA LYS A 563 46.43 -12.85 56.85
C LYS A 563 47.93 -12.82 56.50
N ASN A 564 48.34 -11.82 55.72
CA ASN A 564 49.35 -10.89 56.24
C ASN A 564 49.28 -9.49 55.60
N SER A 565 49.52 -8.53 56.48
CA SER A 565 49.45 -7.09 56.36
C SER A 565 50.66 -6.46 55.68
N GLY A 566 50.43 -5.35 54.96
CA GLY A 566 51.47 -4.41 54.52
C GLY A 566 50.88 -3.01 54.43
N THR A 567 51.17 -2.20 55.44
CA THR A 567 50.75 -0.82 55.71
C THR A 567 51.50 0.22 54.87
N ALA A 568 50.80 1.27 54.41
CA ALA A 568 51.33 2.64 54.39
C ALA A 568 50.18 3.68 54.30
N SER A 569 50.03 4.44 55.38
CA SER A 569 49.29 5.70 55.57
C SER A 569 50.00 6.88 54.86
N GLY A 570 49.37 8.02 54.52
CA GLY A 570 48.03 8.49 54.86
C GLY A 570 47.68 9.90 54.34
N ALA A 571 46.65 10.46 55.00
CA ALA A 571 46.06 11.81 54.97
C ALA A 571 45.35 12.26 53.68
N ALA A 572 44.17 12.92 53.63
CA ALA A 572 42.95 13.07 54.42
C ALA A 572 42.32 14.44 54.02
N HIS A 573 41.08 14.45 53.51
CA HIS A 573 39.95 15.33 53.88
C HIS A 573 38.77 15.07 52.91
N VAL A 574 37.67 14.41 53.33
CA VAL A 574 36.41 14.93 53.95
C VAL A 574 35.56 15.71 52.92
N ALA A 575 34.26 15.51 52.68
CA ALA A 575 33.08 14.93 53.34
C ALA A 575 32.11 14.37 52.25
N GLY A 576 31.02 13.64 52.48
CA GLY A 576 30.26 13.22 53.68
C GLY A 576 29.39 12.01 53.28
N ALA A 577 29.18 11.04 54.17
CA ALA A 577 28.06 10.98 55.13
C ALA A 577 26.69 10.76 54.44
N VAL A 578 25.83 9.81 54.81
CA VAL A 578 25.78 8.93 55.98
C VAL A 578 24.81 7.76 55.69
N THR A 579 25.27 6.60 56.11
CA THR A 579 24.66 5.31 56.49
C THR A 579 23.15 5.15 56.71
N ALA A 580 22.69 3.96 56.30
CA ALA A 580 21.54 3.23 56.81
C ALA A 580 21.86 2.46 58.10
N SER A 581 20.83 2.13 58.90
CA SER A 581 20.69 0.99 59.84
C SER A 581 19.39 1.19 60.65
N LEU A 582 18.65 0.21 61.20
CA LEU A 582 18.82 -1.23 61.48
C LEU A 582 17.44 -1.82 61.91
N SER A 583 17.28 -3.15 61.78
CA SER A 583 16.50 -4.15 62.59
C SER A 583 15.18 -3.74 63.29
N GLY A 584 14.10 -4.52 63.41
CA GLY A 584 13.81 -5.96 63.26
C GLY A 584 12.63 -6.34 64.19
N SER A 585 12.05 -7.53 63.97
CA SER A 585 11.21 -8.34 64.89
C SER A 585 9.68 -8.48 64.64
N ALA A 586 9.29 -9.76 64.84
CA ALA A 586 8.05 -10.31 65.39
C ALA A 586 6.73 -10.19 64.60
N GLY A 587 6.17 -11.36 64.29
CA GLY A 587 4.92 -11.52 63.57
C GLY A 587 3.67 -11.51 64.44
N THR A 588 2.55 -11.22 63.77
CA THR A 588 1.21 -11.60 64.18
C THR A 588 0.46 -12.04 62.93
N LYS A 589 -0.09 -13.26 62.93
CA LYS A 589 -0.95 -13.76 61.85
C LYS A 589 -2.22 -12.89 61.80
N SER A 590 -2.43 -12.18 60.71
CA SER A 590 -3.76 -11.69 60.31
C SER A 590 -4.14 -12.32 58.97
N THR A 591 -5.41 -12.71 58.93
CA THR A 591 -6.21 -13.29 57.84
C THR A 591 -5.77 -12.89 56.44
N SER A 592 -5.68 -13.89 55.54
CA SER A 592 -5.40 -13.70 54.12
C SER A 592 -6.44 -12.76 53.48
N THR A 593 -6.05 -11.51 53.25
CA THR A 593 -6.67 -10.69 52.21
C THR A 593 -6.24 -11.29 50.87
N ALA A 594 -7.21 -11.73 50.06
CA ALA A 594 -6.93 -12.13 48.70
C ALA A 594 -6.18 -10.98 48.02
N ALA A 595 -4.92 -11.22 47.66
CA ALA A 595 -4.09 -10.22 47.03
C ALA A 595 -4.72 -9.88 45.68
N PHE A 596 -5.32 -8.69 45.57
CA PHE A 596 -5.82 -8.19 44.30
C PHE A 596 -4.64 -8.14 43.32
N PRO A 597 -4.83 -8.56 42.05
CA PRO A 597 -3.78 -8.50 41.06
C PRO A 597 -3.30 -7.06 40.93
N GLN A 598 -1.98 -6.83 40.87
CA GLN A 598 -1.48 -5.48 40.65
C GLN A 598 -1.99 -4.96 39.31
N VAL A 599 -2.74 -3.86 39.38
CA VAL A 599 -3.34 -3.22 38.20
C VAL A 599 -2.47 -2.05 37.78
N GLY A 600 -1.80 -2.17 36.64
CA GLY A 600 -1.09 -1.06 36.01
C GLY A 600 -2.07 -0.20 35.21
N ILE A 601 -1.90 1.12 35.22
CA ILE A 601 -2.70 2.05 34.44
C ILE A 601 -1.79 2.80 33.48
N ARG A 602 -2.16 2.86 32.20
CA ARG A 602 -1.48 3.71 31.22
C ARG A 602 -2.47 4.56 30.46
N GLU A 603 -2.15 5.84 30.38
CA GLU A 603 -2.88 6.80 29.58
C GLU A 603 -2.29 6.77 28.17
N VAL A 604 -3.14 6.65 27.16
CA VAL A 604 -2.69 6.49 25.76
C VAL A 604 -3.44 7.43 24.83
N ARG A 605 -2.72 8.09 23.94
CA ARG A 605 -3.30 8.89 22.85
C ARG A 605 -3.58 7.98 21.67
N THR A 606 -4.83 7.56 21.52
CA THR A 606 -5.24 6.59 20.49
C THR A 606 -6.73 6.69 20.21
N GLU A 607 -7.09 6.65 18.94
CA GLU A 607 -8.49 6.61 18.50
C GLU A 607 -9.01 5.17 18.33
N LYS A 608 -8.16 4.16 18.57
CA LYS A 608 -8.48 2.74 18.27
C LYS A 608 -9.35 2.04 19.30
N PHE A 609 -9.44 2.57 20.52
CA PHE A 609 -10.22 2.01 21.62
C PHE A 609 -10.46 3.07 22.70
N MET A 610 -11.54 2.94 23.47
CA MET A 610 -11.81 3.82 24.62
C MET A 610 -11.06 3.34 25.88
N TRP A 611 -11.02 2.03 26.09
CA TRP A 611 -10.17 1.36 27.08
C TRP A 611 -9.62 0.04 26.53
N LYS A 612 -8.61 -0.52 27.19
CA LYS A 612 -8.09 -1.85 26.89
C LYS A 612 -7.56 -2.50 28.16
N VAL A 613 -8.12 -3.66 28.51
CA VAL A 613 -7.65 -4.46 29.65
C VAL A 613 -6.77 -5.59 29.14
N THR A 614 -5.51 -5.66 29.58
CA THR A 614 -4.54 -6.68 29.16
C THR A 614 -4.06 -7.46 30.37
N LYS A 615 -4.12 -8.80 30.34
CA LYS A 615 -3.59 -9.64 31.43
C LYS A 615 -2.19 -10.14 31.07
N GLY A 616 -1.21 -9.85 31.93
CA GLY A 616 0.15 -10.35 31.82
C GLY A 616 0.27 -11.82 32.26
N LEU A 617 1.34 -12.48 31.83
CA LEU A 617 1.64 -13.89 32.14
C LEU A 617 1.78 -14.19 33.64
N THR A 618 2.05 -13.18 34.46
CA THR A 618 2.20 -13.28 35.93
C THR A 618 0.91 -12.96 36.69
N GLY A 619 -0.21 -12.75 35.99
CA GLY A 619 -1.50 -12.38 36.60
C GLY A 619 -1.69 -10.89 36.85
N SER A 620 -0.71 -10.05 36.51
CA SER A 620 -0.87 -8.58 36.52
C SER A 620 -1.86 -8.13 35.45
N VAL A 621 -2.66 -7.10 35.75
CA VAL A 621 -3.66 -6.58 34.81
C VAL A 621 -3.28 -5.15 34.44
N ASP A 622 -3.21 -4.81 33.16
CA ASP A 622 -2.96 -3.45 32.70
C ASP A 622 -4.24 -2.88 32.10
N ILE A 623 -4.71 -1.73 32.61
CA ILE A 623 -5.78 -0.93 32.01
C ILE A 623 -5.13 0.21 31.22
N GLN A 624 -5.39 0.26 29.92
CA GLN A 624 -5.10 1.43 29.11
C GLN A 624 -6.37 2.22 28.88
N VAL A 625 -6.36 3.53 29.09
CA VAL A 625 -7.53 4.40 28.85
C VAL A 625 -7.15 5.47 27.82
N SER A 626 -8.00 5.63 26.81
CA SER A 626 -7.84 6.65 25.79
C SER A 626 -8.39 8.00 26.24
N GLU A 627 -7.82 9.08 25.69
CA GLU A 627 -8.34 10.44 25.81
C GLU A 627 -9.75 10.62 25.23
N LEU A 628 -10.24 9.66 24.45
CA LEU A 628 -11.61 9.64 23.93
C LEU A 628 -12.69 9.54 25.02
N SER A 629 -12.35 9.18 26.27
CA SER A 629 -13.28 9.08 27.41
C SER A 629 -12.79 9.86 28.63
N PRO A 630 -13.05 11.18 28.70
CA PRO A 630 -12.61 12.04 29.81
C PRO A 630 -13.17 11.62 31.18
N SER A 631 -14.39 11.08 31.22
CA SER A 631 -15.03 10.64 32.47
C SER A 631 -14.39 9.38 33.03
N LEU A 632 -14.07 8.39 32.18
CA LEU A 632 -13.35 7.19 32.60
C LEU A 632 -11.92 7.54 33.03
N PHE A 633 -11.30 8.50 32.36
CA PHE A 633 -10.01 9.06 32.73
C PHE A 633 -10.01 9.68 34.13
N ALA A 634 -11.01 10.50 34.46
CA ALA A 634 -11.17 11.09 35.79
C ALA A 634 -11.37 10.03 36.89
N LEU A 635 -12.21 9.02 36.62
CA LEU A 635 -12.49 7.93 37.55
C LEU A 635 -11.24 7.11 37.85
N VAL A 636 -10.48 6.71 36.82
CA VAL A 636 -9.25 5.90 36.99
C VAL A 636 -8.17 6.66 37.75
N ARG A 637 -8.09 7.99 37.60
CA ARG A 637 -7.17 8.83 38.38
C ARG A 637 -7.55 8.91 39.86
N GLN A 638 -8.85 9.00 40.18
CA GLN A 638 -9.31 9.00 41.57
C GLN A 638 -9.09 7.64 42.26
N LEU A 639 -9.26 6.55 41.52
CA LEU A 639 -9.08 5.20 42.05
C LEU A 639 -7.62 4.72 42.09
N ARG A 640 -6.65 5.52 41.61
CA ARG A 640 -5.24 5.12 41.48
C ARG A 640 -4.60 4.67 42.80
N SER A 641 -5.08 5.19 43.93
CA SER A 641 -4.59 4.85 45.27
C SER A 641 -5.33 3.66 45.93
N ASP A 642 -6.33 3.08 45.28
CA ASP A 642 -7.10 1.93 45.78
C ASP A 642 -6.96 0.71 44.84
N PRO A 643 -6.03 -0.22 45.15
CA PRO A 643 -5.81 -1.42 44.33
C PRO A 643 -7.04 -2.34 44.21
N GLY A 644 -7.91 -2.37 45.23
CA GLY A 644 -9.12 -3.18 45.21
C GLY A 644 -10.15 -2.60 44.24
N ALA A 645 -10.37 -1.29 44.31
CA ALA A 645 -11.25 -0.59 43.37
C ALA A 645 -10.77 -0.71 41.91
N LEU A 646 -9.46 -0.64 41.67
CA LEU A 646 -8.89 -0.84 40.33
C LEU A 646 -9.07 -2.27 39.82
N ALA A 647 -8.94 -3.28 40.67
CA ALA A 647 -9.18 -4.66 40.28
C ALA A 647 -10.66 -4.89 39.93
N HIS A 648 -11.59 -4.30 40.69
CA HIS A 648 -13.02 -4.34 40.36
C HIS A 648 -13.34 -3.60 39.06
N LEU A 649 -12.72 -2.44 38.83
CA LEU A 649 -12.87 -1.71 37.57
C LEU A 649 -12.32 -2.49 36.37
N ALA A 650 -11.14 -3.11 36.50
CA ALA A 650 -10.56 -3.96 35.46
C ALA A 650 -11.48 -5.14 35.10
N ALA A 651 -12.08 -5.77 36.12
CA ALA A 651 -13.03 -6.87 35.93
C ALA A 651 -14.32 -6.40 35.25
N PHE A 652 -14.82 -5.21 35.61
CA PHE A 652 -16.00 -4.62 34.99
C PHE A 652 -15.76 -4.26 33.51
N LEU A 653 -14.67 -3.55 33.21
CA LEU A 653 -14.28 -3.21 31.83
C LEU A 653 -14.04 -4.46 30.98
N GLY A 654 -13.43 -5.51 31.54
CA GLY A 654 -13.26 -6.78 30.85
C GLY A 654 -14.59 -7.50 30.53
N LYS A 655 -15.64 -7.33 31.36
CA LYS A 655 -16.98 -7.83 31.03
C LYS A 655 -17.61 -7.04 29.88
N LEU A 656 -17.42 -5.72 29.84
CA LEU A 656 -17.91 -4.87 28.75
C LEU A 656 -17.22 -5.18 27.42
N ASP A 657 -15.93 -5.52 27.43
CA ASP A 657 -15.21 -6.00 26.25
C ASP A 657 -15.81 -7.31 25.71
N GLY A 658 -16.23 -8.21 26.60
CA GLY A 658 -16.85 -9.49 26.23
C GLY A 658 -18.21 -9.38 25.54
N VAL A 659 -18.89 -8.24 25.66
CA VAL A 659 -20.17 -7.95 25.00
C VAL A 659 -20.07 -6.86 23.93
N GLU A 660 -18.84 -6.55 23.48
CA GLU A 660 -18.54 -5.56 22.42
C GLU A 660 -19.08 -4.13 22.65
N VAL A 661 -19.37 -3.72 23.89
CA VAL A 661 -19.96 -2.39 24.21
C VAL A 661 -19.09 -1.24 23.71
N GLN A 662 -17.76 -1.40 23.75
CA GLN A 662 -16.82 -0.40 23.24
C GLN A 662 -17.01 -0.12 21.74
N LYS A 663 -17.38 -1.13 20.95
CA LYS A 663 -17.60 -0.98 19.50
C LYS A 663 -18.84 -0.12 19.21
N GLN A 664 -19.87 -0.24 20.05
CA GLN A 664 -21.08 0.58 19.95
C GLN A 664 -20.83 2.02 20.37
N LEU A 665 -20.14 2.25 21.50
CA LEU A 665 -19.78 3.60 21.96
C LEU A 665 -18.82 4.33 21.01
N MET A 666 -18.01 3.59 20.26
CA MET A 666 -17.16 4.17 19.21
C MET A 666 -17.92 4.43 17.90
N ALA A 667 -18.99 3.66 17.61
CA ALA A 667 -19.82 3.86 16.43
C ALA A 667 -20.76 5.06 16.54
N GLU A 668 -21.28 5.38 17.74
CA GLU A 668 -22.07 6.60 17.99
C GLU A 668 -21.26 7.91 17.84
N LYS A 669 -19.93 7.82 17.71
CA LYS A 669 -19.04 8.96 17.45
C LYS A 669 -18.75 9.20 15.98
N ASP A 670 -19.06 8.21 15.13
CA ASP A 670 -18.91 8.26 13.66
C ASP A 670 -20.26 8.47 12.93
N ALA A 671 -21.36 8.55 13.68
CA ALA A 671 -22.69 9.00 13.23
C ALA A 671 -22.92 10.45 13.65
#